data_AF-A0A3M1NAZ0-F1
#
_entry.id   AF-A0A3M1NAZ0-F1
#
_cell.length_a   1.000
_cell.length_b   1.000
_cell.length_c   1.000
_cell.angle_alpha   90.00
_cell.angle_beta   90.00
_cell.angle_gamma   90.00
#
_symmetry.space_group_name_H-M   'P 1'
#
loop_
_entity.id
_entity.type
_entity.pdbx_description
1 polymer ?
#
loop_
_entity_poly.entity_id
_entity_poly.type
_entity_poly.pdbx_seq_one_letter_code
_entity_poly.pdbx_strand_id
1 'polypeptide(L)'
;MGRKLVRVGVWVGMVGSLTWGQVCGTSRVAGPVPHAPGGTFQRRRASWPDTACRPYAQYVVPVVFHVVHGGGADSLPLSVIEDQMVRLFEDYRWIPGRLGFTPKGTDMGVEFSLATIDPNGQPTTGVVYWRWDAPPLNWSSPGLCLSDEAALKAATGWPHDKYLNIWVVPAICGFYGDCSDCSGIAGYAYYPDIGLSDLYGSVVGTAFIGGQLTGRGGRTLVHELGHNLGLAHTFEGGCGTLLGCINSGDEVCDTPPTAQENFTVQRQNTCDTDFPDLPDEPRNYMDYVDDASMSHFTAGQRERAESFLLWSDPASSLWPLHQPANLQATGTGPYGRPRAAFWAEARRVLVGTPVRFHAVTAGQPHYFQWDFGGGVPDDPTIPCPVVTFPAPGVYTVRLIVENLSGRRDTFTQNAAVSVEDTVWPLPLRESWEGPSFPPPGFSIENLDAGQGGSRTWERWRWYNGPPAGAYGQSLYTARLACFNYGRYGERDYLITPALDLRVDSSYHIQLRFAVSYACLEWGSASSYPLEYTDTLRVWASPDGGGRWELLYEKGGRDLSTYPGGCITRSGSLTGATYFPDAALWRTDTVSLDAYRGVRGLRLRFEGQTGWGNNLYLDSLVVDTLRDTTRSVTGLSQSAPFSLKGVAGQACVELSRAQGLSWTLYTATGQEVARDRIWLGPGRHALPLPPLSAGVYFLQVLSDEGYRASLRLWREGPIQ
;
A
#
# COMPACT_ATOMS: atom_id res chain seq x y z
N MET A 1 -18.56 -22.22 58.65
CA MET A 1 -19.05 -22.62 57.32
C MET A 1 -18.58 -21.58 56.32
N GLY A 2 -17.51 -21.87 55.57
CA GLY A 2 -16.82 -20.90 54.73
C GLY A 2 -16.27 -21.55 53.46
N ARG A 3 -16.57 -20.91 52.33
CA ARG A 3 -16.32 -21.32 50.95
C ARG A 3 -14.83 -21.65 50.69
N LYS A 4 -14.57 -22.76 49.98
CA LYS A 4 -13.30 -22.99 49.26
C LYS A 4 -13.56 -22.92 47.75
N LEU A 5 -12.88 -21.98 47.11
CA LEU A 5 -12.76 -21.84 45.66
C LEU A 5 -11.95 -23.02 45.09
N VAL A 6 -12.47 -23.62 44.01
CA VAL A 6 -11.77 -24.57 43.16
C VAL A 6 -10.98 -23.78 42.11
N ARG A 7 -9.65 -23.98 42.06
CA ARG A 7 -8.77 -23.45 41.02
C ARG A 7 -8.90 -24.32 39.77
N VAL A 8 -9.28 -23.72 38.65
CA VAL A 8 -9.09 -24.27 37.30
C VAL A 8 -7.68 -23.91 36.87
N GLY A 9 -6.83 -24.91 36.65
CA GLY A 9 -5.47 -24.73 36.13
C GLY A 9 -5.49 -24.63 34.62
N VAL A 10 -5.14 -23.46 34.09
CA VAL A 10 -4.79 -23.27 32.67
C VAL A 10 -3.31 -23.62 32.54
N TRP A 11 -3.01 -24.64 31.74
CA TRP A 11 -1.65 -24.98 31.33
C TRP A 11 -1.19 -23.95 30.29
N VAL A 12 -0.33 -23.02 30.71
CA VAL A 12 0.47 -22.19 29.81
C VAL A 12 1.74 -22.98 29.51
N GLY A 13 1.77 -23.64 28.35
CA GLY A 13 2.99 -24.24 27.81
C GLY A 13 3.98 -23.14 27.43
N MET A 14 5.23 -23.28 27.90
CA MET A 14 6.35 -22.40 27.55
C MET A 14 6.52 -22.34 26.03
N VAL A 15 6.32 -21.15 25.47
CA VAL A 15 6.75 -20.84 24.10
C VAL A 15 8.26 -20.62 24.16
N GLY A 16 9.01 -21.65 23.80
CA GLY A 16 10.43 -21.51 23.49
C GLY A 16 10.60 -20.57 22.29
N SER A 17 11.56 -19.67 22.38
CA SER A 17 11.97 -18.74 21.34
C SER A 17 12.30 -19.49 20.04
N LEU A 18 11.38 -19.45 19.08
CA LEU A 18 11.61 -19.87 17.70
C LEU A 18 12.20 -18.69 16.93
N THR A 19 13.42 -18.87 16.45
CA THR A 19 14.07 -18.00 15.47
C THR A 19 13.27 -18.07 14.16
N TRP A 20 12.79 -16.92 13.70
CA TRP A 20 11.99 -16.79 12.48
C TRP A 20 12.90 -16.86 11.24
N GLY A 21 12.65 -17.87 10.43
CA GLY A 21 13.27 -18.16 9.14
C GLY A 21 12.64 -19.45 8.61
N GLN A 22 11.34 -19.40 8.33
CA GLN A 22 10.60 -20.50 7.70
C GLN A 22 10.24 -20.09 6.28
N VAL A 23 10.52 -20.98 5.33
CA VAL A 23 10.48 -20.75 3.89
C VAL A 23 9.03 -21.00 3.39
N CYS A 24 8.45 -20.04 2.66
CA CYS A 24 7.25 -20.29 1.84
C CYS A 24 7.67 -21.07 0.60
N GLY A 25 6.93 -22.08 0.13
CA GLY A 25 7.24 -22.82 -1.09
C GLY A 25 8.58 -23.58 -1.09
N THR A 26 8.63 -24.74 -1.73
CA THR A 26 9.91 -25.26 -2.28
C THR A 26 9.61 -25.97 -3.59
N SER A 27 10.38 -25.68 -4.63
CA SER A 27 10.16 -26.21 -6.00
C SER A 27 10.68 -27.64 -6.20
N ARG A 28 11.28 -28.29 -5.18
CA ARG A 28 11.92 -29.62 -5.34
C ARG A 28 10.99 -30.79 -5.64
N VAL A 29 9.67 -30.62 -5.48
CA VAL A 29 8.70 -31.71 -5.74
C VAL A 29 8.16 -31.66 -7.18
N ALA A 30 8.43 -30.59 -7.92
CA ALA A 30 8.08 -30.46 -9.35
C ALA A 30 9.35 -30.44 -10.22
N GLY A 31 9.23 -30.81 -11.48
CA GLY A 31 10.31 -30.82 -12.46
C GLY A 31 10.87 -29.41 -12.75
N PRO A 32 11.70 -29.24 -13.79
CA PRO A 32 12.12 -27.91 -14.24
C PRO A 32 10.90 -27.00 -14.48
N VAL A 33 11.06 -25.68 -14.30
CA VAL A 33 10.01 -24.69 -14.55
C VAL A 33 9.36 -24.98 -15.90
N PRO A 34 8.02 -25.14 -15.96
CA PRO A 34 7.36 -25.37 -17.23
C PRO A 34 7.51 -24.16 -18.13
N HIS A 35 7.90 -24.37 -19.37
CA HIS A 35 7.74 -23.34 -20.38
C HIS A 35 6.25 -23.11 -20.65
N ALA A 36 5.84 -21.84 -20.71
CA ALA A 36 4.50 -21.51 -21.19
C ALA A 36 4.28 -22.15 -22.58
N PRO A 37 3.13 -22.80 -22.85
CA PRO A 37 2.88 -23.48 -24.12
C PRO A 37 3.16 -22.59 -25.34
N GLY A 38 4.17 -22.96 -26.14
CA GLY A 38 4.66 -22.16 -27.25
C GLY A 38 3.72 -22.14 -28.47
N GLY A 39 3.15 -20.97 -28.78
CA GLY A 39 2.38 -20.76 -30.01
C GLY A 39 1.50 -19.50 -29.95
N THR A 40 1.97 -18.40 -30.55
CA THR A 40 1.19 -17.17 -30.80
C THR A 40 0.64 -16.41 -29.57
N PHE A 41 1.46 -16.13 -28.56
CA PHE A 41 1.18 -15.02 -27.63
C PHE A 41 1.55 -13.68 -28.29
N GLN A 42 0.81 -13.31 -29.35
CA GLN A 42 0.83 -11.94 -29.84
C GLN A 42 0.18 -11.05 -28.77
N ARG A 43 1.03 -10.40 -27.96
CA ARG A 43 0.81 -9.08 -27.34
C ARG A 43 -0.66 -8.76 -27.01
N ARG A 44 -1.25 -9.43 -26.02
CA ARG A 44 -2.48 -8.93 -25.37
C ARG A 44 -2.21 -7.96 -24.21
N ARG A 45 -0.97 -7.47 -24.08
CA ARG A 45 -0.59 -6.34 -23.20
C ARG A 45 -1.54 -5.13 -23.27
N ALA A 46 -2.30 -4.96 -24.36
CA ALA A 46 -3.11 -3.77 -24.61
C ALA A 46 -4.63 -3.92 -24.37
N SER A 47 -5.18 -5.11 -24.07
CA SER A 47 -6.65 -5.28 -24.01
C SER A 47 -7.26 -5.27 -22.61
N TRP A 48 -6.45 -5.14 -21.55
CA TRP A 48 -6.92 -5.28 -20.17
C TRP A 48 -6.43 -4.15 -19.24
N PRO A 49 -6.95 -2.92 -19.36
CA PRO A 49 -6.70 -1.93 -18.33
C PRO A 49 -7.33 -2.41 -17.02
N ASP A 50 -6.58 -2.41 -15.93
CA ASP A 50 -7.06 -2.81 -14.59
C ASP A 50 -8.17 -1.89 -14.05
N THR A 51 -8.46 -0.80 -14.77
CA THR A 51 -9.54 0.16 -14.52
C THR A 51 -10.80 -0.09 -15.35
N ALA A 52 -10.84 -1.11 -16.20
CA ALA A 52 -12.07 -1.48 -16.91
C ALA A 52 -13.10 -2.07 -15.94
N CYS A 53 -14.39 -1.78 -16.15
CA CYS A 53 -15.47 -2.34 -15.36
C CYS A 53 -15.49 -3.88 -15.45
N ARG A 54 -14.97 -4.54 -14.42
CA ARG A 54 -14.86 -6.00 -14.34
C ARG A 54 -15.40 -6.50 -13.02
N PRO A 55 -16.71 -6.77 -12.98
CA PRO A 55 -17.35 -7.13 -11.74
C PRO A 55 -16.99 -8.51 -11.24
N TYR A 56 -16.45 -9.41 -12.04
CA TYR A 56 -16.09 -10.75 -11.62
C TYR A 56 -14.88 -11.27 -12.41
N ALA A 57 -14.27 -12.34 -11.92
CA ALA A 57 -13.16 -13.01 -12.59
C ALA A 57 -13.58 -13.62 -13.92
N GLN A 58 -12.64 -13.62 -14.88
CA GLN A 58 -12.83 -14.28 -16.16
C GLN A 58 -12.74 -15.80 -16.02
N TYR A 59 -11.79 -16.27 -15.21
CA TYR A 59 -11.55 -17.69 -14.98
C TYR A 59 -11.94 -18.04 -13.55
N VAL A 60 -12.86 -19.00 -13.40
CA VAL A 60 -13.23 -19.54 -12.10
C VAL A 60 -12.66 -20.95 -12.00
N VAL A 61 -11.91 -21.21 -10.93
CA VAL A 61 -11.30 -22.51 -10.64
C VAL A 61 -12.07 -23.15 -9.48
N PRO A 62 -12.75 -24.30 -9.70
CA PRO A 62 -13.39 -25.03 -8.61
C PRO A 62 -12.33 -25.61 -7.68
N VAL A 63 -12.43 -25.32 -6.39
CA VAL A 63 -11.50 -25.83 -5.37
C VAL A 63 -12.21 -26.70 -4.34
N VAL A 64 -11.46 -27.66 -3.80
CA VAL A 64 -11.86 -28.47 -2.66
C VAL A 64 -10.71 -28.52 -1.65
N PHE A 65 -11.04 -28.35 -0.37
CA PHE A 65 -10.08 -28.46 0.73
C PHE A 65 -10.18 -29.82 1.42
N HIS A 66 -9.06 -30.53 1.53
CA HIS A 66 -8.93 -31.78 2.26
C HIS A 66 -8.18 -31.50 3.56
N VAL A 67 -8.92 -31.30 4.65
CA VAL A 67 -8.34 -30.97 5.96
C VAL A 67 -8.01 -32.25 6.71
N VAL A 68 -6.72 -32.51 6.88
CA VAL A 68 -6.21 -33.64 7.66
C VAL A 68 -6.06 -33.22 9.13
N HIS A 69 -6.62 -34.00 10.05
CA HIS A 69 -6.68 -33.65 11.47
C HIS A 69 -6.61 -34.88 12.39
N GLY A 70 -6.32 -34.67 13.68
CA GLY A 70 -6.26 -35.76 14.69
C GLY A 70 -7.56 -36.04 15.44
N GLY A 71 -8.55 -35.14 15.32
CA GLY A 71 -9.83 -35.23 16.03
C GLY A 71 -10.60 -33.91 15.97
N GLY A 72 -11.82 -33.87 16.51
CA GLY A 72 -12.72 -32.70 16.37
C GLY A 72 -12.25 -31.43 17.08
N ALA A 73 -11.47 -31.52 18.16
CA ALA A 73 -10.98 -30.35 18.91
C ALA A 73 -9.79 -29.66 18.25
N ASP A 74 -9.00 -30.39 17.45
CA ASP A 74 -7.81 -29.89 16.74
C ASP A 74 -8.07 -29.64 15.25
N SER A 75 -9.31 -29.86 14.80
CA SER A 75 -9.69 -29.66 13.41
C SER A 75 -9.81 -28.18 13.08
N LEU A 76 -9.27 -27.78 11.93
CA LEU A 76 -9.39 -26.43 11.44
C LEU A 76 -10.87 -26.12 11.13
N PRO A 77 -11.49 -25.12 11.78
CA PRO A 77 -12.90 -24.84 11.55
C PRO A 77 -13.13 -24.31 10.14
N LEU A 78 -14.30 -24.61 9.57
CA LEU A 78 -14.71 -24.15 8.23
C LEU A 78 -14.53 -22.62 8.07
N SER A 79 -14.78 -21.85 9.13
CA SER A 79 -14.61 -20.39 9.13
C SER A 79 -13.18 -19.93 8.79
N VAL A 80 -12.14 -20.71 9.11
CA VAL A 80 -10.75 -20.38 8.74
C VAL A 80 -10.51 -20.64 7.26
N ILE A 81 -11.11 -21.69 6.69
CA ILE A 81 -11.08 -21.92 5.25
C ILE A 81 -11.86 -20.81 4.53
N GLU A 82 -13.03 -20.42 5.03
CA GLU A 82 -13.81 -19.31 4.47
C GLU A 82 -13.03 -17.97 4.54
N ASP A 83 -12.28 -17.72 5.63
CA ASP A 83 -11.37 -16.57 5.77
C ASP A 83 -10.21 -16.63 4.75
N GLN A 84 -9.62 -17.81 4.54
CA GLN A 84 -8.65 -18.02 3.46
C GLN A 84 -9.23 -17.72 2.08
N MET A 85 -10.48 -18.13 1.80
CA MET A 85 -11.15 -17.81 0.55
C MET A 85 -11.35 -16.30 0.37
N VAL A 86 -11.56 -15.54 1.46
CA VAL A 86 -11.58 -14.07 1.40
C VAL A 86 -10.22 -13.53 0.98
N ARG A 87 -9.13 -14.03 1.56
CA ARG A 87 -7.77 -13.61 1.20
C ARG A 87 -7.46 -13.89 -0.27
N LEU A 88 -7.81 -15.09 -0.76
CA LEU A 88 -7.65 -15.45 -2.17
C LEU A 88 -8.44 -14.49 -3.08
N PHE A 89 -9.69 -14.18 -2.73
CA PHE A 89 -10.50 -13.22 -3.48
C PHE A 89 -9.88 -11.81 -3.49
N GLU A 90 -9.39 -11.31 -2.35
CA GLU A 90 -8.78 -9.98 -2.27
C GLU A 90 -7.47 -9.87 -3.08
N ASP A 91 -6.59 -10.86 -2.97
CA ASP A 91 -5.25 -10.81 -3.53
C ASP A 91 -5.23 -11.15 -5.04
N TYR A 92 -6.05 -12.11 -5.52
CA TYR A 92 -6.14 -12.42 -6.95
C TYR A 92 -6.99 -11.43 -7.75
N ARG A 93 -7.93 -10.72 -7.11
CA ARG A 93 -8.74 -9.68 -7.77
C ARG A 93 -8.18 -8.27 -7.59
N TRP A 94 -7.05 -8.10 -6.89
CA TRP A 94 -6.39 -6.82 -6.63
C TRP A 94 -7.37 -5.72 -6.18
N ILE A 95 -8.11 -6.00 -5.11
CA ILE A 95 -9.25 -5.15 -4.69
C ILE A 95 -8.77 -3.87 -4.00
N PRO A 96 -9.14 -2.67 -4.48
CA PRO A 96 -8.76 -1.41 -3.86
C PRO A 96 -9.10 -1.31 -2.37
N GLY A 97 -8.15 -0.79 -1.58
CA GLY A 97 -8.28 -0.66 -0.13
C GLY A 97 -8.03 -1.96 0.66
N ARG A 98 -7.59 -3.04 0.00
CA ARG A 98 -7.15 -4.29 0.65
C ARG A 98 -5.63 -4.42 0.65
N LEU A 99 -5.10 -5.33 1.49
CA LEU A 99 -3.66 -5.48 1.72
C LEU A 99 -2.86 -5.81 0.45
N GLY A 100 -3.47 -6.52 -0.51
CA GLY A 100 -2.86 -6.85 -1.80
C GLY A 100 -2.90 -5.75 -2.86
N PHE A 101 -3.49 -4.58 -2.57
CA PHE A 101 -3.66 -3.52 -3.57
C PHE A 101 -2.47 -2.56 -3.61
N THR A 102 -1.40 -2.89 -4.34
CA THR A 102 -0.24 -1.97 -4.51
C THR A 102 -0.20 -1.37 -5.91
N PRO A 103 0.47 -0.23 -6.13
CA PRO A 103 0.66 0.35 -7.47
C PRO A 103 1.42 -0.54 -8.46
N LYS A 104 2.14 -1.55 -7.96
CA LYS A 104 2.86 -2.54 -8.76
C LYS A 104 2.02 -3.80 -9.08
N GLY A 105 0.88 -3.96 -8.39
CA GLY A 105 0.02 -5.12 -8.54
C GLY A 105 -0.94 -5.04 -9.72
N THR A 106 -1.55 -6.18 -10.04
CA THR A 106 -2.58 -6.30 -11.07
C THR A 106 -3.70 -7.26 -10.64
N ASP A 107 -4.90 -7.09 -11.19
CA ASP A 107 -5.98 -8.07 -11.09
C ASP A 107 -5.65 -9.28 -11.98
N MET A 108 -5.39 -10.44 -11.39
CA MET A 108 -5.03 -11.68 -12.09
C MET A 108 -6.17 -12.25 -12.96
N GLY A 109 -7.41 -11.78 -12.81
CA GLY A 109 -8.53 -12.29 -13.60
C GLY A 109 -9.05 -13.67 -13.17
N VAL A 110 -8.54 -14.20 -12.06
CA VAL A 110 -8.83 -15.55 -11.54
C VAL A 110 -9.62 -15.48 -10.23
N GLU A 111 -10.58 -16.38 -10.07
CA GLU A 111 -11.33 -16.62 -8.84
C GLU A 111 -11.23 -18.10 -8.47
N PHE A 112 -10.89 -18.39 -7.22
CA PHE A 112 -11.04 -19.73 -6.65
C PHE A 112 -12.41 -19.82 -5.97
N SER A 113 -13.20 -20.82 -6.34
CA SER A 113 -14.56 -21.01 -5.82
C SER A 113 -14.67 -22.37 -5.14
N LEU A 114 -15.04 -22.40 -3.85
CA LEU A 114 -15.37 -23.65 -3.17
C LEU A 114 -16.45 -24.40 -3.95
N ALA A 115 -16.18 -25.67 -4.26
CA ALA A 115 -17.15 -26.56 -4.88
C ALA A 115 -18.43 -26.63 -4.02
N THR A 116 -19.60 -26.59 -4.66
CA THR A 116 -20.88 -26.81 -3.97
C THR A 116 -21.55 -28.12 -4.38
N ILE A 117 -20.98 -28.82 -5.36
CA ILE A 117 -21.35 -30.17 -5.78
C ILE A 117 -20.10 -31.05 -5.70
N ASP A 118 -20.23 -32.24 -5.12
CA ASP A 118 -19.14 -33.22 -4.97
C ASP A 118 -19.02 -34.13 -6.22
N PRO A 119 -18.01 -35.03 -6.28
CA PRO A 119 -17.82 -35.92 -7.42
C PRO A 119 -19.02 -36.86 -7.72
N ASN A 120 -19.87 -37.11 -6.72
CA ASN A 120 -21.06 -37.96 -6.82
C ASN A 120 -22.33 -37.16 -7.15
N GLY A 121 -22.22 -35.85 -7.41
CA GLY A 121 -23.33 -34.97 -7.70
C GLY A 121 -24.14 -34.53 -6.46
N GLN A 122 -23.62 -34.74 -5.25
CA GLN A 122 -24.29 -34.35 -4.01
C GLN A 122 -23.85 -32.95 -3.55
N PRO A 123 -24.71 -32.19 -2.83
CA PRO A 123 -24.33 -30.91 -2.25
C PRO A 123 -23.16 -31.05 -1.26
N THR A 124 -22.20 -30.12 -1.32
CA THR A 124 -21.02 -30.09 -0.44
C THR A 124 -20.69 -28.67 0.01
N THR A 125 -19.90 -28.55 1.07
CA THR A 125 -19.28 -27.29 1.50
C THR A 125 -18.01 -26.96 0.71
N GLY A 126 -17.47 -27.92 -0.04
CA GLY A 126 -16.15 -27.83 -0.67
C GLY A 126 -15.00 -28.09 0.31
N VAL A 127 -15.31 -28.59 1.51
CA VAL A 127 -14.33 -28.92 2.55
C VAL A 127 -14.62 -30.32 3.08
N VAL A 128 -13.62 -31.20 3.02
CA VAL A 128 -13.69 -32.60 3.49
C VAL A 128 -12.65 -32.79 4.58
N TYR A 129 -13.03 -33.50 5.64
CA TYR A 129 -12.19 -33.74 6.81
C TYR A 129 -11.73 -35.19 6.86
N TRP A 130 -10.42 -35.38 7.04
CA TRP A 130 -9.79 -36.69 7.10
C TRP A 130 -9.03 -36.86 8.40
N ARG A 131 -9.30 -37.94 9.12
CA ARG A 131 -8.47 -38.31 10.27
C ARG A 131 -7.18 -38.94 9.78
N TRP A 132 -6.04 -38.41 10.20
CA TRP A 132 -4.75 -39.01 9.82
C TRP A 132 -4.60 -40.43 10.37
N ASP A 133 -5.11 -40.71 11.58
CA ASP A 133 -4.98 -41.98 12.28
C ASP A 133 -6.08 -43.01 11.98
N ALA A 134 -6.91 -42.78 10.95
CA ALA A 134 -7.99 -43.67 10.56
C ALA A 134 -8.00 -43.93 9.04
N PRO A 135 -8.69 -44.99 8.57
CA PRO A 135 -8.89 -45.19 7.15
C PRO A 135 -9.55 -43.96 6.48
N PRO A 136 -9.10 -43.55 5.29
CA PRO A 136 -8.16 -44.26 4.41
C PRO A 136 -6.66 -43.97 4.68
N LEU A 137 -6.30 -43.03 5.58
CA LEU A 137 -4.92 -42.55 5.75
C LEU A 137 -4.06 -43.47 6.63
N ASN A 138 -4.54 -43.86 7.82
CA ASN A 138 -3.85 -44.75 8.76
C ASN A 138 -2.39 -44.37 9.09
N TRP A 139 -2.08 -43.08 9.17
CA TRP A 139 -0.75 -42.59 9.55
C TRP A 139 -0.44 -42.86 11.02
N SER A 140 0.85 -43.02 11.32
CA SER A 140 1.36 -43.21 12.68
C SER A 140 1.72 -41.90 13.40
N SER A 141 1.73 -40.78 12.67
CA SER A 141 2.10 -39.44 13.13
C SER A 141 1.19 -38.39 12.47
N PRO A 142 0.94 -37.24 13.13
CA PRO A 142 0.09 -36.19 12.57
C PRO A 142 0.69 -35.44 11.37
N GLY A 143 2.02 -35.41 11.23
CA GLY A 143 2.69 -34.73 10.12
C GLY A 143 2.63 -35.56 8.83
N LEU A 144 2.43 -34.90 7.69
CA LEU A 144 2.58 -35.54 6.38
C LEU A 144 4.07 -35.73 6.11
N CYS A 145 4.54 -36.98 6.03
CA CYS A 145 5.84 -37.24 5.44
C CYS A 145 5.72 -37.23 3.90
N LEU A 146 6.65 -36.56 3.21
CA LEU A 146 6.64 -36.49 1.74
C LEU A 146 6.66 -37.86 1.04
N SER A 147 7.18 -38.91 1.69
CA SER A 147 7.09 -40.28 1.15
C SER A 147 5.67 -40.82 1.07
N ASP A 148 4.74 -40.29 1.87
CA ASP A 148 3.35 -40.73 1.96
C ASP A 148 2.39 -39.85 1.12
N GLU A 149 2.92 -38.82 0.46
CA GLU A 149 2.12 -37.87 -0.31
C GLU A 149 1.27 -38.52 -1.41
N ALA A 150 1.89 -39.37 -2.24
CA ALA A 150 1.18 -39.99 -3.35
C ALA A 150 0.01 -40.84 -2.84
N ALA A 151 0.17 -41.50 -1.69
CA ALA A 151 -0.90 -42.25 -1.04
C ALA A 151 -2.00 -41.35 -0.47
N LEU A 152 -1.65 -40.22 0.16
CA LEU A 152 -2.61 -39.20 0.62
C LEU A 152 -3.49 -38.74 -0.53
N LYS A 153 -2.86 -38.30 -1.62
CA LYS A 153 -3.55 -37.68 -2.75
C LYS A 153 -4.43 -38.69 -3.48
N ALA A 154 -3.91 -39.89 -3.77
CA ALA A 154 -4.70 -40.96 -4.38
C ALA A 154 -5.89 -41.42 -3.52
N ALA A 155 -5.74 -41.42 -2.19
CA ALA A 155 -6.80 -41.87 -1.28
C ALA A 155 -7.90 -40.84 -1.02
N THR A 156 -7.58 -39.53 -1.12
CA THR A 156 -8.47 -38.46 -0.65
C THR A 156 -8.85 -37.45 -1.72
N GLY A 157 -8.08 -37.36 -2.81
CA GLY A 157 -8.28 -36.38 -3.87
C GLY A 157 -9.59 -36.58 -4.64
N TRP A 158 -10.13 -35.47 -5.13
CA TRP A 158 -11.24 -35.44 -6.07
C TRP A 158 -10.71 -35.36 -7.51
N PRO A 159 -11.54 -35.69 -8.54
CA PRO A 159 -11.10 -35.69 -9.93
C PRO A 159 -10.45 -34.38 -10.37
N HIS A 160 -9.19 -34.46 -10.80
CA HIS A 160 -8.33 -33.31 -11.10
C HIS A 160 -8.71 -32.59 -12.40
N ASP A 161 -9.53 -33.21 -13.24
CA ASP A 161 -10.17 -32.60 -14.41
C ASP A 161 -11.39 -31.74 -14.03
N LYS A 162 -11.83 -31.80 -12.77
CA LYS A 162 -12.99 -31.04 -12.26
C LYS A 162 -12.67 -30.10 -11.11
N TYR A 163 -11.75 -30.50 -10.23
CA TYR A 163 -11.44 -29.77 -9.00
C TYR A 163 -9.93 -29.58 -8.86
N LEU A 164 -9.52 -28.37 -8.46
CA LEU A 164 -8.20 -28.15 -7.91
C LEU A 164 -8.20 -28.55 -6.43
N ASN A 165 -7.43 -29.59 -6.11
CA ASN A 165 -7.35 -30.15 -4.77
C ASN A 165 -6.34 -29.38 -3.90
N ILE A 166 -6.75 -29.00 -2.69
CA ILE A 166 -5.90 -28.31 -1.72
C ILE A 166 -5.91 -29.12 -0.42
N TRP A 167 -4.76 -29.68 -0.04
CA TRP A 167 -4.63 -30.41 1.22
C TRP A 167 -4.12 -29.50 2.32
N VAL A 168 -4.78 -29.55 3.48
CA VAL A 168 -4.37 -28.83 4.67
C VAL A 168 -3.94 -29.85 5.71
N VAL A 169 -2.64 -29.89 6.01
CA VAL A 169 -2.05 -30.92 6.87
C VAL A 169 -1.49 -30.30 8.16
N PRO A 170 -1.44 -31.03 9.28
CA PRO A 170 -0.94 -30.48 10.54
C PRO A 170 0.47 -29.89 10.41
N ALA A 171 1.37 -30.62 9.76
CA ALA A 171 2.72 -30.19 9.40
C ALA A 171 3.20 -30.96 8.16
N ILE A 172 4.21 -30.43 7.47
CA ILE A 172 4.88 -31.06 6.33
C ILE A 172 6.27 -31.49 6.80
N CYS A 173 6.63 -32.75 6.60
CA CYS A 173 7.84 -33.38 7.14
C CYS A 173 8.59 -34.18 6.07
N GLY A 174 9.87 -34.48 6.31
CA GLY A 174 10.65 -35.35 5.42
C GLY A 174 11.34 -34.65 4.26
N PHE A 175 11.48 -33.32 4.28
CA PHE A 175 12.10 -32.58 3.18
C PHE A 175 13.57 -32.95 2.93
N TYR A 176 14.30 -33.28 4.00
CA TYR A 176 15.67 -33.80 3.91
C TYR A 176 15.75 -35.33 4.03
N GLY A 177 14.63 -36.03 3.78
CA GLY A 177 14.53 -37.49 3.87
C GLY A 177 14.29 -38.03 5.29
N ASP A 178 14.13 -37.15 6.28
CA ASP A 178 13.82 -37.52 7.66
C ASP A 178 12.38 -37.12 8.03
N CYS A 179 11.48 -38.10 8.10
CA CYS A 179 10.07 -37.88 8.45
C CYS A 179 9.86 -37.37 9.89
N SER A 180 10.89 -37.35 10.74
CA SER A 180 10.83 -36.73 12.07
C SER A 180 11.12 -35.23 12.05
N ASP A 181 11.70 -34.74 10.95
CA ASP A 181 11.94 -33.32 10.71
C ASP A 181 10.76 -32.70 9.95
N CYS A 182 10.03 -31.84 10.66
CA CYS A 182 8.93 -31.04 10.13
C CYS A 182 9.28 -29.54 10.12
N SER A 183 10.56 -29.21 10.25
CA SER A 183 11.04 -27.84 10.14
C SER A 183 11.31 -27.51 8.67
N GLY A 184 10.81 -26.36 8.22
CA GLY A 184 11.32 -25.73 7.00
C GLY A 184 10.35 -25.50 5.84
N ILE A 185 9.09 -25.94 5.88
CA ILE A 185 8.14 -25.72 4.76
C ILE A 185 6.75 -25.29 5.24
N ALA A 186 6.28 -24.18 4.70
CA ALA A 186 4.92 -23.69 4.92
C ALA A 186 3.88 -24.36 4.00
N GLY A 187 4.26 -24.59 2.75
CA GLY A 187 3.44 -25.21 1.72
C GLY A 187 4.28 -25.62 0.50
N TYR A 188 3.65 -26.37 -0.40
CA TYR A 188 4.18 -26.65 -1.74
C TYR A 188 3.05 -26.91 -2.73
N ALA A 189 3.36 -26.79 -4.02
CA ALA A 189 2.42 -27.00 -5.11
C ALA A 189 3.09 -27.66 -6.31
N TYR A 190 2.27 -28.30 -7.15
CA TYR A 190 2.70 -28.79 -8.45
C TYR A 190 2.34 -27.81 -9.56
N TYR A 191 3.28 -27.64 -10.49
CA TYR A 191 3.03 -26.92 -11.73
C TYR A 191 1.97 -27.60 -12.61
N PRO A 192 1.28 -26.84 -13.49
CA PRO A 192 0.19 -27.37 -14.31
C PRO A 192 0.62 -28.31 -15.45
N ASP A 193 1.92 -28.41 -15.75
CA ASP A 193 2.49 -29.21 -16.83
C ASP A 193 2.64 -30.70 -16.52
N ILE A 194 2.44 -31.11 -15.27
CA ILE A 194 2.45 -32.53 -14.87
C ILE A 194 1.28 -33.34 -15.44
N GLY A 195 0.38 -32.66 -16.16
CA GLY A 195 -0.85 -33.21 -16.74
C GLY A 195 -1.92 -33.54 -15.70
N LEU A 196 -2.98 -34.23 -16.14
CA LEU A 196 -4.01 -34.78 -15.27
C LEU A 196 -3.47 -35.91 -14.37
N SER A 197 -2.72 -35.51 -13.34
CA SER A 197 -2.06 -36.36 -12.36
C SER A 197 -2.74 -36.20 -11.01
N ASP A 198 -2.82 -37.30 -10.26
CA ASP A 198 -3.31 -37.28 -8.87
C ASP A 198 -2.45 -36.40 -7.95
N LEU A 199 -1.25 -36.02 -8.40
CA LEU A 199 -0.36 -35.11 -7.68
C LEU A 199 -0.74 -33.63 -7.83
N TYR A 200 -1.53 -33.24 -8.84
CA TYR A 200 -1.78 -31.83 -9.11
C TYR A 200 -2.63 -31.18 -8.02
N GLY A 201 -2.14 -30.06 -7.48
CA GLY A 201 -2.75 -29.32 -6.38
C GLY A 201 -1.72 -28.68 -5.45
N SER A 202 -2.18 -28.21 -4.29
CA SER A 202 -1.32 -27.63 -3.24
C SER A 202 -1.46 -28.39 -1.93
N VAL A 203 -0.38 -28.41 -1.14
CA VAL A 203 -0.39 -28.84 0.26
C VAL A 203 0.10 -27.69 1.13
N VAL A 204 -0.65 -27.35 2.17
CA VAL A 204 -0.30 -26.24 3.08
C VAL A 204 -0.42 -26.70 4.52
N GLY A 205 0.51 -26.28 5.38
CA GLY A 205 0.43 -26.53 6.81
C GLY A 205 -0.72 -25.76 7.47
N THR A 206 -1.41 -26.37 8.45
CA THR A 206 -2.45 -25.69 9.25
C THR A 206 -1.95 -24.40 9.94
N ALA A 207 -0.63 -24.27 10.12
CA ALA A 207 0.02 -23.08 10.64
C ALA A 207 0.01 -21.87 9.67
N PHE A 208 -0.29 -22.07 8.39
CA PHE A 208 -0.07 -21.09 7.31
C PHE A 208 -1.33 -20.77 6.48
N ILE A 209 -2.49 -21.21 6.97
CA ILE A 209 -3.78 -20.99 6.32
C ILE A 209 -4.66 -20.02 7.14
N GLY A 210 -5.50 -19.27 6.44
CA GLY A 210 -6.48 -18.33 7.00
C GLY A 210 -6.26 -16.90 6.52
N GLY A 211 -6.57 -15.94 7.38
CA GLY A 211 -6.42 -14.52 7.10
C GLY A 211 -6.65 -13.67 8.34
N GLN A 212 -7.68 -12.82 8.31
CA GLN A 212 -7.93 -11.87 9.40
C GLN A 212 -8.25 -12.56 10.74
N LEU A 213 -8.91 -13.71 10.72
CA LEU A 213 -9.35 -14.41 11.93
C LEU A 213 -8.20 -15.08 12.69
N THR A 214 -7.12 -15.44 12.00
CA THR A 214 -5.98 -16.15 12.59
C THR A 214 -4.80 -15.24 12.91
N GLY A 215 -4.87 -13.96 12.51
CA GLY A 215 -3.74 -13.02 12.63
C GLY A 215 -2.55 -13.40 11.74
N ARG A 216 -2.76 -14.31 10.78
CA ARG A 216 -1.75 -14.79 9.81
C ARG A 216 -2.07 -14.19 8.44
N GLY A 217 -1.05 -13.99 7.60
CA GLY A 217 -1.27 -13.29 6.33
C GLY A 217 -1.94 -14.14 5.24
N GLY A 218 -2.01 -15.47 5.40
CA GLY A 218 -2.73 -16.37 4.48
C GLY A 218 -2.13 -16.44 3.08
N ARG A 219 -0.91 -15.93 2.91
CA ARG A 219 -0.26 -15.71 1.62
C ARG A 219 0.63 -16.87 1.19
N THR A 220 0.94 -17.79 2.10
CA THR A 220 1.44 -19.11 1.70
C THR A 220 0.52 -19.76 0.65
N LEU A 221 -0.81 -19.83 0.89
CA LEU A 221 -1.69 -20.43 -0.11
C LEU A 221 -1.84 -19.55 -1.38
N VAL A 222 -1.71 -18.22 -1.27
CA VAL A 222 -1.67 -17.33 -2.45
C VAL A 222 -0.45 -17.67 -3.32
N HIS A 223 0.70 -17.88 -2.70
CA HIS A 223 1.95 -18.31 -3.35
C HIS A 223 1.80 -19.70 -4.01
N GLU A 224 1.33 -20.70 -3.25
CA GLU A 224 1.19 -22.07 -3.77
C GLU A 224 0.21 -22.16 -4.95
N LEU A 225 -0.90 -21.40 -4.90
CA LEU A 225 -1.84 -21.34 -6.01
C LEU A 225 -1.25 -20.57 -7.21
N GLY A 226 -0.29 -19.67 -6.99
CA GLY A 226 0.52 -19.07 -8.05
C GLY A 226 1.30 -20.13 -8.83
N HIS A 227 1.94 -21.07 -8.14
CA HIS A 227 2.60 -22.21 -8.78
C HIS A 227 1.62 -23.13 -9.52
N ASN A 228 0.45 -23.42 -8.96
CA ASN A 228 -0.56 -24.20 -9.69
C ASN A 228 -0.99 -23.51 -11.00
N LEU A 229 -0.96 -22.17 -11.05
CA LEU A 229 -1.21 -21.38 -12.25
C LEU A 229 0.01 -21.25 -13.19
N GLY A 230 1.15 -21.84 -12.84
CA GLY A 230 2.37 -21.85 -13.65
C GLY A 230 3.37 -20.72 -13.36
N LEU A 231 3.20 -19.98 -12.27
CA LEU A 231 4.15 -18.94 -11.87
C LEU A 231 5.36 -19.54 -11.15
N ALA A 232 6.56 -19.20 -11.60
CA ALA A 232 7.79 -19.55 -10.91
C ALA A 232 8.10 -18.57 -9.78
N HIS A 233 9.01 -18.94 -8.87
CA HIS A 233 9.57 -17.96 -7.95
C HIS A 233 10.28 -16.84 -8.72
N THR A 234 10.27 -15.61 -8.19
CA THR A 234 10.94 -14.46 -8.83
C THR A 234 12.45 -14.65 -9.02
N PHE A 235 13.07 -15.48 -8.19
CA PHE A 235 14.49 -15.82 -8.23
C PHE A 235 14.81 -17.13 -8.95
N GLU A 236 13.80 -17.83 -9.45
CA GLU A 236 13.98 -19.08 -10.17
C GLU A 236 14.79 -18.82 -11.45
N GLY A 237 15.78 -19.66 -11.76
CA GLY A 237 16.67 -19.43 -12.89
C GLY A 237 17.68 -18.27 -12.72
N GLY A 238 17.70 -17.59 -11.57
CA GLY A 238 18.66 -16.54 -11.22
C GLY A 238 18.55 -15.29 -12.10
N CYS A 239 19.70 -14.67 -12.41
CA CYS A 239 19.76 -13.46 -13.24
C CYS A 239 19.42 -13.72 -14.72
N GLY A 240 18.13 -13.85 -15.02
CA GLY A 240 17.58 -13.90 -16.37
C GLY A 240 17.98 -12.68 -17.21
N THR A 241 17.86 -12.77 -18.53
CA THR A 241 18.32 -11.69 -19.43
C THR A 241 17.15 -10.91 -20.01
N LEU A 242 17.25 -9.58 -20.12
CA LEU A 242 16.18 -8.74 -20.68
C LEU A 242 15.73 -9.14 -22.09
N LEU A 243 16.68 -9.54 -22.96
CA LEU A 243 16.41 -9.95 -24.34
C LEU A 243 15.78 -11.36 -24.44
N GLY A 244 15.69 -12.09 -23.32
CA GLY A 244 15.17 -13.44 -23.22
C GLY A 244 14.30 -13.70 -22.00
N CYS A 245 13.73 -12.66 -21.36
CA CYS A 245 12.97 -12.76 -20.11
C CYS A 245 11.72 -13.66 -20.21
N ILE A 246 11.23 -13.97 -21.41
CA ILE A 246 10.14 -14.94 -21.62
C ILE A 246 10.60 -16.41 -21.52
N ASN A 247 11.91 -16.67 -21.59
CA ASN A 247 12.52 -18.00 -21.62
C ASN A 247 13.74 -18.10 -20.67
N SER A 248 13.88 -17.18 -19.71
CA SER A 248 14.97 -17.14 -18.72
C SER A 248 14.46 -16.51 -17.42
N GLY A 249 15.16 -16.77 -16.31
CA GLY A 249 14.66 -16.38 -14.98
C GLY A 249 13.35 -17.09 -14.65
N ASP A 250 12.41 -16.35 -14.07
CA ASP A 250 11.05 -16.79 -13.75
C ASP A 250 10.10 -16.79 -14.98
N GLU A 251 10.65 -16.50 -16.16
CA GLU A 251 9.94 -16.36 -17.43
C GLU A 251 8.88 -15.25 -17.46
N VAL A 252 9.06 -14.21 -16.63
CA VAL A 252 8.21 -13.03 -16.59
C VAL A 252 9.06 -11.77 -16.79
N CYS A 253 8.65 -10.91 -17.73
CA CYS A 253 9.47 -9.77 -18.17
C CYS A 253 9.32 -8.49 -17.35
N ASP A 254 8.34 -8.43 -16.45
CA ASP A 254 8.11 -7.26 -15.58
C ASP A 254 8.39 -7.54 -14.10
N THR A 255 8.88 -8.73 -13.78
CA THR A 255 9.56 -9.04 -12.52
C THR A 255 11.06 -8.74 -12.70
N PRO A 256 11.68 -7.92 -11.83
CA PRO A 256 13.12 -7.68 -11.88
C PRO A 256 13.91 -8.99 -11.69
N PRO A 257 15.00 -9.21 -12.45
CA PRO A 257 15.81 -10.41 -12.33
C PRO A 257 16.37 -10.52 -10.91
N THR A 258 16.19 -11.67 -10.28
CA THR A 258 16.56 -11.89 -8.88
C THR A 258 17.43 -13.13 -8.80
N ALA A 259 18.61 -13.05 -8.17
CA ALA A 259 19.58 -14.16 -8.15
C ALA A 259 19.27 -15.23 -7.10
N GLN A 260 18.56 -14.85 -6.04
CA GLN A 260 18.33 -15.65 -4.83
C GLN A 260 17.06 -15.20 -4.11
N GLU A 261 16.55 -16.06 -3.24
CA GLU A 261 15.37 -15.76 -2.44
C GLU A 261 15.56 -14.61 -1.45
N ASN A 262 14.49 -13.84 -1.23
CA ASN A 262 14.45 -12.77 -0.24
C ASN A 262 13.60 -13.19 0.96
N PHE A 263 14.22 -13.28 2.13
CA PHE A 263 13.50 -13.47 3.41
C PHE A 263 13.15 -12.15 4.11
N THR A 264 13.56 -11.04 3.52
CA THR A 264 13.33 -9.70 4.05
C THR A 264 13.04 -8.74 2.92
N VAL A 265 12.41 -7.64 3.26
CA VAL A 265 12.05 -6.53 2.37
C VAL A 265 13.13 -5.46 2.25
N GLN A 266 14.34 -5.76 2.74
CA GLN A 266 15.49 -4.89 2.54
C GLN A 266 15.72 -4.69 1.04
N ARG A 267 15.95 -3.45 0.62
CA ARG A 267 16.29 -3.17 -0.77
C ARG A 267 17.58 -3.90 -1.13
N GLN A 268 17.48 -4.83 -2.08
CA GLN A 268 18.60 -5.52 -2.69
C GLN A 268 18.52 -5.34 -4.21
N ASN A 269 19.64 -5.50 -4.89
CA ASN A 269 19.67 -5.63 -6.33
C ASN A 269 20.71 -6.70 -6.66
N THR A 270 20.27 -7.95 -6.76
CA THR A 270 21.15 -9.11 -6.89
C THR A 270 21.57 -9.38 -8.33
N CYS A 271 20.89 -8.75 -9.29
CA CYS A 271 21.19 -8.82 -10.72
C CYS A 271 21.24 -7.41 -11.33
N ASP A 272 21.85 -7.28 -12.51
CA ASP A 272 21.95 -6.04 -13.29
C ASP A 272 21.65 -6.28 -14.79
N THR A 273 20.89 -7.34 -15.08
CA THR A 273 20.65 -7.89 -16.42
C THR A 273 19.40 -7.34 -17.10
N ASP A 274 18.69 -6.40 -16.46
CA ASP A 274 17.53 -5.67 -16.94
C ASP A 274 17.83 -4.20 -17.31
N PHE A 275 16.90 -3.55 -18.02
CA PHE A 275 17.02 -2.14 -18.41
C PHE A 275 15.65 -1.45 -18.45
N PRO A 276 15.40 -0.39 -17.66
CA PRO A 276 16.29 0.13 -16.61
C PRO A 276 16.58 -0.93 -15.54
N ASP A 277 17.76 -0.82 -14.90
CA ASP A 277 18.17 -1.69 -13.78
C ASP A 277 17.27 -1.43 -12.56
N LEU A 278 16.46 -2.42 -12.18
CA LEU A 278 15.51 -2.34 -11.08
C LEU A 278 15.93 -3.26 -9.92
N PRO A 279 15.75 -2.83 -8.66
CA PRO A 279 16.01 -3.71 -7.52
C PRO A 279 15.07 -4.92 -7.51
N ASP A 280 15.53 -6.01 -6.90
CA ASP A 280 14.75 -7.21 -6.57
C ASP A 280 13.37 -6.84 -6.02
N GLU A 281 12.39 -7.71 -6.26
CA GLU A 281 11.00 -7.50 -5.84
C GLU A 281 10.57 -8.45 -4.71
N PRO A 282 11.12 -8.31 -3.49
CA PRO A 282 10.86 -9.21 -2.37
C PRO A 282 9.39 -9.20 -1.92
N ARG A 283 8.59 -8.24 -2.38
CA ARG A 283 7.17 -8.09 -2.04
C ARG A 283 6.23 -8.80 -3.01
N ASN A 284 6.76 -9.41 -4.06
CA ASN A 284 5.99 -10.23 -4.98
C ASN A 284 5.46 -11.46 -4.22
N TYR A 285 4.26 -11.94 -4.54
CA TYR A 285 3.74 -13.16 -3.91
C TYR A 285 4.58 -14.39 -4.20
N MET A 286 5.41 -14.38 -5.26
CA MET A 286 6.29 -15.48 -5.64
C MET A 286 7.71 -15.37 -5.07
N ASP A 287 7.96 -14.50 -4.09
CA ASP A 287 9.19 -14.47 -3.28
C ASP A 287 8.93 -15.06 -1.87
N TYR A 288 9.91 -15.05 -0.97
CA TYR A 288 9.93 -15.77 0.32
C TYR A 288 9.86 -14.90 1.57
N VAL A 289 9.52 -13.62 1.44
CA VAL A 289 9.30 -12.77 2.61
C VAL A 289 8.11 -13.26 3.42
N ASP A 290 7.98 -12.78 4.66
CA ASP A 290 6.83 -13.11 5.49
C ASP A 290 5.49 -12.68 4.85
N ASP A 291 4.40 -13.38 5.18
CA ASP A 291 3.11 -13.09 4.56
C ASP A 291 2.68 -11.62 4.69
N ALA A 292 3.02 -10.89 5.77
CA ALA A 292 2.61 -9.48 5.90
C ALA A 292 3.36 -8.58 4.90
N SER A 293 4.53 -9.02 4.45
CA SER A 293 5.40 -8.31 3.50
C SER A 293 5.05 -8.54 2.04
N MET A 294 4.53 -9.73 1.69
CA MET A 294 4.06 -10.01 0.33
C MET A 294 2.84 -9.14 -0.02
N SER A 295 2.66 -8.78 -1.29
CA SER A 295 1.62 -7.80 -1.63
C SER A 295 1.08 -7.79 -3.05
N HIS A 296 1.73 -8.39 -4.04
CA HIS A 296 1.24 -8.30 -5.41
C HIS A 296 1.75 -9.41 -6.34
N PHE A 297 0.98 -9.63 -7.40
CA PHE A 297 1.45 -10.20 -8.66
C PHE A 297 1.64 -9.08 -9.69
N THR A 298 2.52 -9.28 -10.67
CA THR A 298 2.74 -8.34 -11.79
C THR A 298 1.81 -8.61 -12.98
N ALA A 299 1.74 -7.66 -13.92
CA ALA A 299 0.97 -7.84 -15.16
C ALA A 299 1.50 -8.99 -16.02
N GLY A 300 2.81 -9.21 -16.05
CA GLY A 300 3.45 -10.32 -16.74
C GLY A 300 3.17 -11.67 -16.07
N GLN A 301 3.09 -11.72 -14.74
CA GLN A 301 2.64 -12.93 -14.03
C GLN A 301 1.20 -13.29 -14.41
N ARG A 302 0.29 -12.31 -14.51
CA ARG A 302 -1.06 -12.56 -15.07
C ARG A 302 -0.99 -13.15 -16.47
N GLU A 303 -0.22 -12.54 -17.38
CA GLU A 303 -0.09 -13.02 -18.76
C GLU A 303 0.39 -14.48 -18.82
N ARG A 304 1.35 -14.82 -17.95
CA ARG A 304 1.86 -16.19 -17.81
C ARG A 304 0.79 -17.14 -17.27
N ALA A 305 0.09 -16.80 -16.20
CA ALA A 305 -0.99 -17.61 -15.66
C ALA A 305 -2.12 -17.85 -16.68
N GLU A 306 -2.52 -16.81 -17.41
CA GLU A 306 -3.49 -16.88 -18.49
C GLU A 306 -3.06 -17.84 -19.60
N SER A 307 -1.75 -17.94 -19.88
CA SER A 307 -1.23 -18.85 -20.92
C SER A 307 -1.51 -20.32 -20.60
N PHE A 308 -1.35 -20.72 -19.33
CA PHE A 308 -1.65 -22.08 -18.89
C PHE A 308 -3.16 -22.33 -18.78
N LEU A 309 -3.93 -21.33 -18.31
CA LEU A 309 -5.39 -21.40 -18.28
C LEU A 309 -5.99 -21.59 -19.68
N LEU A 310 -5.44 -20.93 -20.70
CA LEU A 310 -5.93 -21.00 -22.08
C LEU A 310 -5.36 -22.16 -22.90
N TRP A 311 -4.46 -22.97 -22.33
CA TRP A 311 -3.88 -24.10 -23.02
C TRP A 311 -4.90 -25.23 -23.16
N SER A 312 -5.66 -25.20 -24.25
CA SER A 312 -6.76 -26.12 -24.57
C SER A 312 -6.37 -27.58 -24.89
N ASP A 313 -5.20 -28.02 -24.41
CA ASP A 313 -4.80 -29.41 -24.45
C ASP A 313 -5.65 -30.23 -23.46
N PRO A 314 -6.25 -31.36 -23.87
CA PRO A 314 -6.98 -32.26 -22.96
C PRO A 314 -6.15 -32.78 -21.78
N ALA A 315 -4.82 -32.78 -21.88
CA ALA A 315 -3.93 -33.14 -20.78
C ALA A 315 -3.66 -31.97 -19.82
N SER A 316 -4.09 -30.74 -20.13
CA SER A 316 -3.89 -29.57 -19.27
C SER A 316 -4.62 -29.73 -17.94
N SER A 317 -3.91 -29.44 -16.85
CA SER A 317 -4.46 -29.48 -15.49
C SER A 317 -5.44 -28.33 -15.20
N LEU A 318 -5.40 -27.25 -16.00
CA LEU A 318 -6.15 -26.02 -15.75
C LEU A 318 -7.30 -25.80 -16.71
N TRP A 319 -7.13 -26.15 -17.99
CA TRP A 319 -8.15 -25.89 -19.02
C TRP A 319 -9.52 -26.47 -18.68
N PRO A 320 -9.65 -27.74 -18.24
CA PRO A 320 -10.96 -28.32 -17.90
C PRO A 320 -11.68 -27.61 -16.75
N LEU A 321 -10.94 -27.03 -15.81
CA LEU A 321 -11.46 -26.53 -14.54
C LEU A 321 -12.43 -25.35 -14.74
N HIS A 322 -12.11 -24.41 -15.62
CA HIS A 322 -12.88 -23.19 -15.83
C HIS A 322 -13.93 -23.28 -16.96
N GLN A 323 -14.10 -24.46 -17.56
CA GLN A 323 -15.10 -24.64 -18.62
C GLN A 323 -16.53 -24.51 -18.08
N PRO A 324 -17.47 -23.88 -18.82
CA PRO A 324 -18.85 -23.67 -18.36
C PRO A 324 -19.56 -24.95 -17.88
N ALA A 325 -19.34 -26.07 -18.57
CA ALA A 325 -19.91 -27.37 -18.20
C ALA A 325 -19.34 -27.88 -16.86
N ASN A 326 -18.05 -27.66 -16.60
CA ASN A 326 -17.44 -28.05 -15.34
C ASN A 326 -17.88 -27.13 -14.18
N LEU A 327 -18.00 -25.82 -14.43
CA LEU A 327 -18.55 -24.88 -13.42
C LEU A 327 -19.96 -25.28 -12.99
N GLN A 328 -20.81 -25.73 -13.92
CA GLN A 328 -22.12 -26.27 -13.60
C GLN A 328 -22.02 -27.59 -12.82
N ALA A 329 -21.17 -28.51 -13.24
CA ALA A 329 -21.01 -29.84 -12.61
C ALA A 329 -20.46 -29.76 -11.18
N THR A 330 -19.65 -28.75 -10.88
CA THR A 330 -19.03 -28.53 -9.56
C THR A 330 -19.80 -27.51 -8.71
N GLY A 331 -20.82 -26.87 -9.28
CA GLY A 331 -21.60 -25.81 -8.63
C GLY A 331 -20.73 -24.62 -8.24
N THR A 332 -19.96 -24.09 -9.18
CA THR A 332 -19.04 -22.94 -9.01
C THR A 332 -19.30 -21.88 -10.09
N GLY A 333 -18.60 -20.76 -10.00
CA GLY A 333 -18.83 -19.62 -10.90
C GLY A 333 -20.28 -19.17 -10.83
N PRO A 334 -21.04 -19.10 -11.95
CA PRO A 334 -22.43 -18.63 -11.96
C PRO A 334 -23.38 -19.50 -11.12
N TYR A 335 -22.94 -20.70 -10.70
CA TYR A 335 -23.70 -21.64 -9.87
C TYR A 335 -23.20 -21.70 -8.43
N GLY A 336 -22.08 -21.02 -8.14
CA GLY A 336 -21.37 -21.07 -6.86
C GLY A 336 -21.97 -20.19 -5.77
N ARG A 337 -21.12 -19.81 -4.82
CA ARG A 337 -21.48 -18.86 -3.75
C ARG A 337 -21.14 -17.45 -4.22
N PRO A 338 -22.14 -16.58 -4.49
CA PRO A 338 -21.83 -15.22 -4.88
C PRO A 338 -21.25 -14.46 -3.69
N ARG A 339 -20.36 -13.52 -3.97
CA ARG A 339 -19.86 -12.54 -2.99
C ARG A 339 -19.98 -11.15 -3.58
N ALA A 340 -20.68 -10.26 -2.90
CA ALA A 340 -20.72 -8.85 -3.24
C ALA A 340 -19.54 -8.13 -2.58
N ALA A 341 -18.86 -7.30 -3.34
CA ALA A 341 -18.05 -6.21 -2.83
C ALA A 341 -18.03 -5.10 -3.89
N PHE A 342 -17.63 -3.91 -3.48
CA PHE A 342 -17.38 -2.81 -4.40
C PHE A 342 -16.36 -1.84 -3.84
N TRP A 343 -15.90 -0.96 -4.72
CA TRP A 343 -15.19 0.25 -4.36
C TRP A 343 -15.73 1.42 -5.19
N ALA A 344 -15.42 2.63 -4.76
CA ALA A 344 -15.74 3.86 -5.47
C ALA A 344 -14.44 4.56 -5.87
N GLU A 345 -14.38 5.13 -7.07
CA GLU A 345 -13.21 5.91 -7.50
C GLU A 345 -12.95 7.06 -6.53
N ALA A 346 -14.01 7.75 -6.10
CA ALA A 346 -13.95 8.85 -5.15
C ALA A 346 -14.79 8.57 -3.90
N ARG A 347 -14.17 8.71 -2.72
CA ARG A 347 -14.88 8.60 -1.43
C ARG A 347 -15.27 9.94 -0.83
N ARG A 348 -14.68 11.03 -1.31
CA ARG A 348 -15.06 12.40 -0.97
C ARG A 348 -15.20 13.17 -2.25
N VAL A 349 -16.24 13.98 -2.40
CA VAL A 349 -16.46 14.77 -3.62
C VAL A 349 -17.23 16.05 -3.32
N LEU A 350 -17.23 16.98 -4.27
CA LEU A 350 -18.14 18.11 -4.23
C LEU A 350 -19.54 17.72 -4.73
N VAL A 351 -20.57 18.43 -4.25
CA VAL A 351 -21.95 18.28 -4.75
C VAL A 351 -21.97 18.35 -6.28
N GLY A 352 -22.64 17.38 -6.89
CA GLY A 352 -22.79 17.28 -8.35
C GLY A 352 -21.60 16.64 -9.08
N THR A 353 -20.48 16.35 -8.42
CA THR A 353 -19.40 15.57 -9.03
C THR A 353 -19.85 14.12 -9.26
N PRO A 354 -19.75 13.59 -10.50
CA PRO A 354 -20.04 12.18 -10.76
C PRO A 354 -19.00 11.27 -10.12
N VAL A 355 -19.45 10.21 -9.45
CA VAL A 355 -18.62 9.17 -8.84
C VAL A 355 -18.89 7.85 -9.53
N ARG A 356 -17.85 7.24 -10.12
CA ARG A 356 -17.97 5.87 -10.64
C ARG A 356 -17.77 4.87 -9.51
N PHE A 357 -18.71 3.96 -9.40
CA PHE A 357 -18.59 2.77 -8.56
C PHE A 357 -18.16 1.59 -9.42
N HIS A 358 -17.46 0.64 -8.80
CA HIS A 358 -17.04 -0.60 -9.43
C HIS A 358 -17.44 -1.77 -8.52
N ALA A 359 -18.40 -2.58 -8.96
CA ALA A 359 -18.61 -3.88 -8.36
C ALA A 359 -17.34 -4.73 -8.52
N VAL A 360 -17.01 -5.51 -7.50
CA VAL A 360 -15.99 -6.56 -7.54
C VAL A 360 -16.55 -7.74 -6.75
N THR A 361 -16.85 -8.82 -7.44
CA THR A 361 -17.72 -9.89 -6.96
C THR A 361 -17.13 -11.26 -7.25
N ALA A 362 -17.52 -12.24 -6.45
CA ALA A 362 -17.26 -13.66 -6.71
C ALA A 362 -18.55 -14.37 -7.13
N GLY A 363 -18.44 -15.52 -7.79
CA GLY A 363 -19.56 -16.36 -8.19
C GLY A 363 -20.33 -15.86 -9.42
N GLN A 364 -19.67 -15.05 -10.27
CA GLN A 364 -20.15 -14.54 -11.57
C GLN A 364 -21.66 -14.19 -11.57
N PRO A 365 -22.08 -13.22 -10.74
CA PRO A 365 -23.49 -12.83 -10.68
C PRO A 365 -23.97 -12.24 -12.01
N HIS A 366 -25.23 -12.51 -12.33
CA HIS A 366 -25.90 -12.02 -13.54
C HIS A 366 -26.81 -10.82 -13.28
N TYR A 367 -27.13 -10.56 -12.00
CA TYR A 367 -27.99 -9.49 -11.56
C TYR A 367 -27.28 -8.62 -10.53
N PHE A 368 -27.40 -7.30 -10.69
CA PHE A 368 -26.88 -6.30 -9.78
C PHE A 368 -28.00 -5.34 -9.41
N GLN A 369 -28.03 -4.93 -8.15
CA GLN A 369 -28.93 -3.89 -7.69
C GLN A 369 -28.21 -3.02 -6.66
N TRP A 370 -28.15 -1.73 -6.97
CA TRP A 370 -27.52 -0.74 -6.12
C TRP A 370 -28.53 0.11 -5.37
N ASP A 371 -28.15 0.51 -4.16
CA ASP A 371 -28.81 1.51 -3.35
C ASP A 371 -27.77 2.51 -2.85
N PHE A 372 -27.85 3.75 -3.35
CA PHE A 372 -26.89 4.82 -3.06
C PHE A 372 -27.34 5.76 -1.95
N GLY A 373 -28.37 5.41 -1.17
CA GLY A 373 -28.80 6.19 -0.01
C GLY A 373 -29.23 7.63 -0.35
N GLY A 374 -29.80 7.86 -1.54
CA GLY A 374 -30.20 9.17 -2.06
C GLY A 374 -29.31 9.74 -3.16
N GLY A 375 -28.23 9.06 -3.54
CA GLY A 375 -27.52 9.31 -4.80
C GLY A 375 -28.36 8.94 -6.03
N VAL A 376 -28.11 9.61 -7.15
CA VAL A 376 -28.80 9.41 -8.43
C VAL A 376 -27.84 8.72 -9.41
N PRO A 377 -27.96 7.39 -9.61
CA PRO A 377 -27.17 6.66 -10.59
C PRO A 377 -27.69 6.87 -12.01
N ASP A 378 -26.81 6.70 -13.00
CA ASP A 378 -27.18 6.52 -14.40
C ASP A 378 -28.02 5.26 -14.62
N ASP A 379 -27.58 4.12 -14.05
CA ASP A 379 -28.33 2.87 -14.03
C ASP A 379 -27.99 2.05 -12.77
N PRO A 380 -28.91 1.85 -11.81
CA PRO A 380 -28.64 1.09 -10.59
C PRO A 380 -28.55 -0.43 -10.80
N THR A 381 -28.62 -0.92 -12.03
CA THR A 381 -28.60 -2.36 -12.37
C THR A 381 -27.34 -2.78 -13.13
N ILE A 382 -26.49 -1.85 -13.53
CA ILE A 382 -25.19 -2.17 -14.14
C ILE A 382 -24.10 -2.35 -13.08
N PRO A 383 -23.01 -3.07 -13.37
CA PRO A 383 -21.99 -3.36 -12.38
C PRO A 383 -21.10 -2.16 -12.01
N CYS A 384 -20.97 -1.16 -12.89
CA CYS A 384 -20.15 0.03 -12.61
C CYS A 384 -20.87 1.35 -12.93
N PRO A 385 -21.92 1.68 -12.17
CA PRO A 385 -22.70 2.88 -12.39
C PRO A 385 -21.93 4.15 -12.05
N VAL A 386 -22.33 5.25 -12.69
CA VAL A 386 -21.88 6.60 -12.35
C VAL A 386 -22.99 7.29 -11.58
N VAL A 387 -22.66 7.78 -10.39
CA VAL A 387 -23.63 8.31 -9.43
C VAL A 387 -23.34 9.77 -9.15
N THR A 388 -24.37 10.60 -9.16
CA THR A 388 -24.29 11.99 -8.69
C THR A 388 -25.04 12.14 -7.38
N PHE A 389 -24.46 12.88 -6.44
CA PHE A 389 -25.08 13.13 -5.15
C PHE A 389 -25.54 14.59 -5.09
N PRO A 390 -26.86 14.84 -4.96
CA PRO A 390 -27.43 16.18 -5.14
C PRO A 390 -27.31 17.09 -3.91
N ALA A 391 -26.96 16.54 -2.75
CA ALA A 391 -26.88 17.28 -1.50
C ALA A 391 -25.58 16.93 -0.75
N PRO A 392 -25.05 17.85 0.08
CA PRO A 392 -23.96 17.52 0.98
C PRO A 392 -24.43 16.51 2.04
N GLY A 393 -23.55 15.57 2.41
CA GLY A 393 -23.89 14.51 3.35
C GLY A 393 -22.98 13.28 3.22
N VAL A 394 -23.14 12.34 4.14
CA VAL A 394 -22.42 11.06 4.13
C VAL A 394 -23.39 9.97 3.69
N TYR A 395 -23.05 9.30 2.59
CA TYR A 395 -23.88 8.33 1.91
C TYR A 395 -23.41 6.91 2.20
N THR A 396 -24.34 6.08 2.65
CA THR A 396 -24.15 4.63 2.77
C THR A 396 -24.57 4.00 1.45
N VAL A 397 -23.75 3.11 0.91
CA VAL A 397 -23.99 2.44 -0.36
C VAL A 397 -24.11 0.95 -0.14
N ARG A 398 -25.10 0.33 -0.80
CA ARG A 398 -25.34 -1.10 -0.74
C ARG A 398 -25.42 -1.68 -2.14
N LEU A 399 -24.76 -2.82 -2.32
CA LEU A 399 -24.80 -3.63 -3.52
C LEU A 399 -25.42 -4.99 -3.19
N ILE A 400 -26.43 -5.39 -3.95
CA ILE A 400 -27.04 -6.73 -3.92
C ILE A 400 -26.71 -7.40 -5.26
N VAL A 401 -26.27 -8.65 -5.20
CA VAL A 401 -25.97 -9.45 -6.40
C VAL A 401 -26.70 -10.79 -6.35
N GLU A 402 -27.05 -11.32 -7.52
CA GLU A 402 -27.64 -12.67 -7.67
C GLU A 402 -26.96 -13.44 -8.81
N ASN A 403 -26.68 -14.72 -8.58
CA ASN A 403 -26.13 -15.61 -9.60
C ASN A 403 -27.20 -16.51 -10.26
N LEU A 404 -26.82 -17.33 -11.24
CA LEU A 404 -27.77 -18.14 -12.02
C LEU A 404 -28.46 -19.23 -11.20
N SER A 405 -27.96 -19.54 -10.00
CA SER A 405 -28.62 -20.44 -9.03
C SER A 405 -29.63 -19.72 -8.12
N GLY A 406 -29.89 -18.43 -8.34
CA GLY A 406 -30.78 -17.62 -7.50
C GLY A 406 -30.21 -17.32 -6.11
N ARG A 407 -28.92 -17.63 -5.85
CA ARG A 407 -28.25 -17.27 -4.60
C ARG A 407 -27.93 -15.79 -4.62
N ARG A 408 -28.09 -15.12 -3.48
CA ARG A 408 -27.83 -13.69 -3.31
C ARG A 408 -26.75 -13.43 -2.27
N ASP A 409 -26.00 -12.37 -2.50
CA ASP A 409 -25.18 -11.76 -1.46
C ASP A 409 -25.40 -10.24 -1.43
N THR A 410 -25.11 -9.61 -0.30
CA THR A 410 -25.31 -8.18 -0.08
C THR A 410 -24.14 -7.58 0.68
N PHE A 411 -23.53 -6.55 0.09
CA PHE A 411 -22.46 -5.78 0.71
C PHE A 411 -22.92 -4.35 0.95
N THR A 412 -22.75 -3.88 2.19
CA THR A 412 -23.09 -2.51 2.59
C THR A 412 -21.85 -1.83 3.12
N GLN A 413 -21.50 -0.69 2.53
CA GLN A 413 -20.41 0.16 3.00
C GLN A 413 -20.99 1.45 3.58
N ASN A 414 -20.89 1.57 4.90
CA ASN A 414 -21.24 2.81 5.60
C ASN A 414 -20.23 3.90 5.24
N ALA A 415 -20.72 5.14 5.08
CA ALA A 415 -19.88 6.27 4.66
C ALA A 415 -19.02 5.97 3.43
N ALA A 416 -19.62 5.33 2.42
CA ALA A 416 -18.93 5.02 1.17
C ALA A 416 -18.51 6.30 0.43
N VAL A 417 -19.38 7.32 0.43
CA VAL A 417 -19.11 8.63 -0.16
C VAL A 417 -19.50 9.75 0.81
N SER A 418 -18.64 10.76 0.96
CA SER A 418 -18.92 12.02 1.66
C SER A 418 -18.96 13.16 0.64
N VAL A 419 -20.05 13.92 0.65
CA VAL A 419 -20.33 14.98 -0.31
C VAL A 419 -20.31 16.31 0.40
N GLU A 420 -19.55 17.26 -0.13
CA GLU A 420 -19.30 18.58 0.44
C GLU A 420 -19.73 19.66 -0.57
N ASP A 421 -20.21 20.81 -0.11
CA ASP A 421 -20.62 21.93 -0.98
C ASP A 421 -19.64 23.11 -0.94
N THR A 422 -18.79 23.16 0.09
CA THR A 422 -17.80 24.22 0.31
C THR A 422 -16.43 23.85 -0.24
N VAL A 423 -15.73 24.87 -0.76
CA VAL A 423 -14.29 24.81 -1.08
C VAL A 423 -13.53 25.79 -0.21
N TRP A 424 -12.27 25.47 0.07
CA TRP A 424 -11.37 26.26 0.89
C TRP A 424 -10.60 27.27 0.02
N PRO A 425 -10.69 28.58 0.30
CA PRO A 425 -9.93 29.58 -0.45
C PRO A 425 -8.45 29.57 -0.06
N LEU A 426 -7.56 29.87 -1.00
CA LEU A 426 -6.14 30.03 -0.68
C LEU A 426 -5.87 31.34 0.09
N PRO A 427 -4.87 31.37 1.01
CA PRO A 427 -4.00 30.24 1.34
C PRO A 427 -4.62 29.27 2.36
N LEU A 428 -4.34 27.96 2.18
CA LEU A 428 -4.48 26.98 3.26
C LEU A 428 -3.23 27.06 4.13
N ARG A 429 -3.40 27.15 5.46
CA ARG A 429 -2.29 27.12 6.44
C ARG A 429 -2.69 26.21 7.58
N GLU A 430 -1.84 25.26 7.89
CA GLU A 430 -2.06 24.32 8.99
C GLU A 430 -0.74 24.04 9.74
N SER A 431 -0.77 24.29 11.04
CA SER A 431 0.35 24.10 11.98
C SER A 431 0.02 23.12 13.10
N TRP A 432 -1.16 22.49 13.05
CA TRP A 432 -1.67 21.48 13.98
C TRP A 432 -1.87 21.95 15.42
N GLU A 433 -1.81 23.26 15.66
CA GLU A 433 -1.94 23.85 17.01
C GLU A 433 -3.38 23.84 17.53
N GLY A 434 -4.37 23.74 16.64
CA GLY A 434 -5.79 23.69 16.97
C GLY A 434 -6.17 22.52 17.90
N PRO A 435 -7.30 22.60 18.62
CA PRO A 435 -7.68 21.60 19.61
C PRO A 435 -8.20 20.28 19.02
N SER A 436 -8.54 20.24 17.73
CA SER A 436 -9.12 19.09 17.03
C SER A 436 -8.16 18.51 15.99
N PHE A 437 -8.15 17.18 15.86
CA PHE A 437 -7.44 16.49 14.79
C PHE A 437 -8.29 15.35 14.20
N PRO A 438 -8.45 15.26 12.87
CA PRO A 438 -8.00 16.24 11.89
C PRO A 438 -8.69 17.62 12.10
N PRO A 439 -8.05 18.73 11.70
CA PRO A 439 -8.67 20.05 11.79
C PRO A 439 -9.88 20.17 10.84
N PRO A 440 -10.76 21.17 11.02
CA PRO A 440 -11.96 21.31 10.19
C PRO A 440 -11.66 21.28 8.68
N GLY A 441 -12.39 20.43 7.96
CA GLY A 441 -12.24 20.22 6.52
C GLY A 441 -11.14 19.22 6.11
N PHE A 442 -10.19 18.91 7.00
CA PHE A 442 -9.29 17.78 6.79
C PHE A 442 -9.99 16.47 7.15
N SER A 443 -9.49 15.39 6.58
CA SER A 443 -9.98 14.06 6.89
C SER A 443 -8.86 13.03 6.91
N ILE A 444 -9.10 11.96 7.66
CA ILE A 444 -8.22 10.80 7.70
C ILE A 444 -8.96 9.63 7.04
N GLU A 445 -8.28 8.94 6.14
CA GLU A 445 -8.70 7.60 5.71
C GLU A 445 -7.65 6.60 6.19
N ASN A 446 -8.05 5.79 7.16
CA ASN A 446 -7.30 4.64 7.64
C ASN A 446 -7.85 3.41 6.89
N LEU A 447 -7.01 2.78 6.06
CA LEU A 447 -7.41 1.64 5.23
C LEU A 447 -7.47 0.32 6.01
N ASP A 448 -6.71 0.22 7.10
CA ASP A 448 -6.68 -0.95 7.99
C ASP A 448 -7.65 -0.86 9.17
N ALA A 449 -8.49 0.18 9.20
CA ALA A 449 -9.46 0.44 10.25
C ALA A 449 -10.43 -0.75 10.38
N GLY A 450 -10.38 -1.42 11.55
CA GLY A 450 -11.20 -2.61 11.82
C GLY A 450 -10.55 -3.94 11.44
N GLN A 451 -9.36 -3.95 10.85
CA GLN A 451 -8.55 -5.15 10.57
C GLN A 451 -7.47 -5.39 11.66
N GLY A 452 -7.70 -4.87 12.87
CA GLY A 452 -6.70 -4.80 13.95
C GLY A 452 -5.76 -3.58 13.86
N GLY A 453 -5.87 -2.80 12.79
CA GLY A 453 -5.25 -1.50 12.62
C GLY A 453 -6.03 -0.40 13.32
N SER A 454 -5.44 0.23 14.35
CA SER A 454 -6.04 1.38 15.04
C SER A 454 -5.18 2.64 14.99
N ARG A 455 -3.94 2.53 14.52
CA ARG A 455 -3.05 3.67 14.36
C ARG A 455 -3.38 4.33 13.03
N THR A 456 -3.08 5.61 12.91
CA THR A 456 -3.20 6.39 11.69
C THR A 456 -2.55 7.74 11.98
N TRP A 457 -2.71 8.72 11.10
CA TRP A 457 -2.31 10.09 11.38
C TRP A 457 -2.94 10.58 12.68
N GLU A 458 -2.13 11.20 13.54
CA GLU A 458 -2.60 11.75 14.80
C GLU A 458 -1.94 13.11 15.07
N ARG A 459 -2.60 13.93 15.89
CA ARG A 459 -1.97 15.11 16.46
C ARG A 459 -1.12 14.70 17.64
N TRP A 460 0.16 15.00 17.54
CA TRP A 460 1.14 14.57 18.51
C TRP A 460 1.95 15.73 19.07
N ARG A 461 2.35 15.61 20.34
CA ARG A 461 3.35 16.46 20.98
C ARG A 461 4.24 15.62 21.90
N TRP A 462 5.43 16.12 22.16
CA TRP A 462 6.32 15.57 23.16
C TRP A 462 6.01 16.19 24.54
N TYR A 463 5.38 15.42 25.44
CA TYR A 463 4.89 15.96 26.73
C TYR A 463 5.99 16.39 27.71
N ASN A 464 7.18 15.77 27.64
CA ASN A 464 8.25 15.93 28.63
C ASN A 464 9.56 16.45 28.00
N GLY A 465 9.49 17.33 26.99
CA GLY A 465 10.70 17.89 26.38
C GLY A 465 10.40 19.01 25.38
N PRO A 466 11.35 19.37 24.50
CA PRO A 466 11.25 20.58 23.70
C PRO A 466 10.11 20.54 22.68
N PRO A 467 9.66 21.70 22.17
CA PRO A 467 8.68 21.77 21.09
C PRO A 467 9.13 20.89 19.92
N ALA A 468 8.28 19.90 19.60
CA ALA A 468 8.60 18.90 18.60
C ALA A 468 8.07 19.27 17.20
N GLY A 469 7.43 20.43 17.05
CA GLY A 469 7.03 20.95 15.75
C GLY A 469 8.19 21.57 14.96
N ALA A 470 7.91 21.94 13.72
CA ALA A 470 8.87 22.43 12.75
C ALA A 470 9.71 23.57 13.32
N TYR A 471 11.02 23.41 13.24
CA TYR A 471 12.01 24.42 13.62
C TYR A 471 11.89 24.91 15.07
N GLY A 472 11.25 24.13 15.95
CA GLY A 472 10.98 24.49 17.34
C GLY A 472 9.92 25.58 17.52
N GLN A 473 9.12 25.87 16.48
CA GLN A 473 8.11 26.93 16.49
C GLN A 473 6.71 26.45 16.86
N SER A 474 6.40 25.17 16.67
CA SER A 474 5.10 24.56 16.99
C SER A 474 5.21 23.57 18.15
N LEU A 475 4.15 23.48 18.95
CA LEU A 475 4.06 22.52 20.05
C LEU A 475 3.53 21.17 19.57
N TYR A 476 2.74 21.17 18.49
CA TYR A 476 2.11 19.99 17.93
C TYR A 476 2.55 19.74 16.48
N THR A 477 2.42 18.50 16.04
CA THR A 477 2.72 18.06 14.67
C THR A 477 1.76 16.92 14.29
N ALA A 478 1.50 16.75 13.00
CA ALA A 478 0.84 15.55 12.50
C ALA A 478 1.85 14.41 12.46
N ARG A 479 1.57 13.32 13.17
CA ARG A 479 2.44 12.14 13.25
C ARG A 479 1.74 10.92 12.67
N LEU A 480 2.44 10.14 11.86
CA LEU A 480 2.10 8.74 11.63
C LEU A 480 3.05 7.86 12.45
N ALA A 481 2.48 7.05 13.35
CA ALA A 481 3.24 6.30 14.35
C ALA A 481 3.83 4.99 13.79
N CYS A 482 4.59 5.07 12.69
CA CYS A 482 5.07 3.92 11.93
C CYS A 482 5.93 2.94 12.76
N PHE A 483 6.66 3.45 13.76
CA PHE A 483 7.54 2.65 14.63
C PHE A 483 6.78 1.58 15.43
N ASN A 484 5.54 1.89 15.85
CA ASN A 484 4.68 0.97 16.61
C ASN A 484 3.51 0.47 15.76
N TYR A 485 3.58 0.63 14.44
CA TYR A 485 2.50 0.21 13.56
C TYR A 485 2.40 -1.31 13.55
N GLY A 486 1.17 -1.83 13.64
CA GLY A 486 0.96 -3.27 13.88
C GLY A 486 1.24 -4.14 12.64
N ARG A 487 1.30 -3.54 11.45
CA ARG A 487 1.41 -4.21 10.16
C ARG A 487 2.31 -3.39 9.22
N TYR A 488 3.06 -4.10 8.39
CA TYR A 488 3.99 -3.56 7.42
C TYR A 488 3.28 -3.21 6.11
N GLY A 489 3.69 -2.13 5.43
CA GLY A 489 3.14 -1.72 4.13
C GLY A 489 1.76 -1.04 4.20
N GLU A 490 1.21 -0.87 5.40
CA GLU A 490 -0.08 -0.20 5.59
C GLU A 490 0.00 1.25 5.14
N ARG A 491 -1.12 1.76 4.62
CA ARG A 491 -1.22 3.12 4.09
C ARG A 491 -2.33 3.88 4.78
N ASP A 492 -1.98 5.06 5.26
CA ASP A 492 -2.92 6.00 5.85
C ASP A 492 -2.84 7.35 5.16
N TYR A 493 -4.02 7.95 5.00
CA TYR A 493 -4.19 9.16 4.24
C TYR A 493 -4.61 10.30 5.16
N LEU A 494 -3.82 11.38 5.18
CA LEU A 494 -4.26 12.68 5.66
C LEU A 494 -4.61 13.55 4.45
N ILE A 495 -5.89 13.89 4.31
CA ILE A 495 -6.44 14.54 3.11
C ILE A 495 -6.87 15.96 3.46
N THR A 496 -6.49 16.91 2.61
CA THR A 496 -6.87 18.33 2.77
C THR A 496 -8.36 18.56 2.46
N PRO A 497 -8.91 19.72 2.87
CA PRO A 497 -10.16 20.21 2.32
C PRO A 497 -10.08 20.33 0.79
N ALA A 498 -11.24 20.40 0.14
CA ALA A 498 -11.33 20.70 -1.28
C ALA A 498 -10.90 22.16 -1.53
N LEU A 499 -9.77 22.38 -2.20
CA LEU A 499 -9.15 23.69 -2.41
C LEU A 499 -9.67 24.39 -3.67
N ASP A 500 -9.83 25.70 -3.61
CA ASP A 500 -10.16 26.52 -4.79
C ASP A 500 -8.89 27.11 -5.43
N LEU A 501 -8.48 26.55 -6.57
CA LEU A 501 -7.28 26.96 -7.32
C LEU A 501 -7.61 27.87 -8.51
N ARG A 502 -8.79 28.49 -8.52
CA ARG A 502 -9.14 29.53 -9.50
C ARG A 502 -8.41 30.84 -9.20
N VAL A 503 -7.10 30.80 -9.44
CA VAL A 503 -6.16 31.90 -9.20
C VAL A 503 -5.70 32.49 -10.52
N ASP A 504 -5.59 33.82 -10.57
CA ASP A 504 -5.05 34.57 -11.71
C ASP A 504 -3.68 34.03 -12.16
N SER A 505 -3.43 34.03 -13.48
CA SER A 505 -2.22 33.48 -14.09
C SER A 505 -0.92 34.18 -13.67
N SER A 506 -0.98 35.36 -13.07
CA SER A 506 0.20 36.08 -12.54
C SER A 506 0.75 35.51 -11.23
N TYR A 507 0.12 34.48 -10.67
CA TYR A 507 0.56 33.81 -9.46
C TYR A 507 0.88 32.34 -9.70
N HIS A 508 2.04 31.87 -9.25
CA HIS A 508 2.34 30.46 -9.08
C HIS A 508 1.64 29.88 -7.85
N ILE A 509 1.14 28.65 -7.94
CA ILE A 509 0.51 27.94 -6.84
C ILE A 509 1.50 26.90 -6.33
N GLN A 510 1.74 26.85 -5.03
CA GLN A 510 2.66 25.89 -4.43
C GLN A 510 2.09 25.28 -3.16
N LEU A 511 2.44 24.03 -2.92
CA LEU A 511 2.37 23.36 -1.63
C LEU A 511 3.75 23.44 -0.97
N ARG A 512 3.78 23.77 0.31
CA ARG A 512 4.95 23.67 1.19
C ARG A 512 4.57 22.92 2.46
N PHE A 513 5.45 22.06 2.92
CA PHE A 513 5.29 21.37 4.20
C PHE A 513 6.65 21.05 4.79
N ALA A 514 6.75 21.11 6.11
CA ALA A 514 7.88 20.63 6.86
C ALA A 514 7.72 19.14 7.16
N VAL A 515 8.79 18.38 6.98
CA VAL A 515 8.85 16.94 7.27
C VAL A 515 10.03 16.65 8.18
N SER A 516 9.86 15.67 9.06
CA SER A 516 10.92 15.11 9.87
C SER A 516 10.75 13.60 10.00
N TYR A 517 11.82 12.86 9.75
CA TYR A 517 11.81 11.40 9.68
C TYR A 517 13.23 10.85 9.84
N ALA A 518 13.35 9.62 10.35
CA ALA A 518 14.59 8.86 10.33
C ALA A 518 14.26 7.42 9.95
N CYS A 519 14.99 6.81 8.99
CA CYS A 519 14.89 5.36 8.81
C CYS A 519 15.46 4.61 10.01
N LEU A 520 15.09 3.35 10.17
CA LEU A 520 15.57 2.50 11.25
C LEU A 520 16.39 1.37 10.64
N GLU A 521 17.63 1.22 11.05
CA GLU A 521 18.38 -0.02 10.81
C GLU A 521 18.38 -0.81 12.12
N TRP A 522 17.78 -2.00 12.10
CA TRP A 522 17.71 -2.81 13.32
C TRP A 522 17.94 -4.31 13.07
N GLY A 523 18.68 -4.93 13.99
CA GLY A 523 18.86 -6.37 14.06
C GLY A 523 18.95 -6.84 15.51
N SER A 524 18.63 -8.11 15.74
CA SER A 524 18.95 -8.76 17.01
C SER A 524 20.47 -8.80 17.23
N ALA A 525 20.92 -9.10 18.46
CA ALA A 525 22.35 -9.26 18.73
C ALA A 525 23.02 -10.37 17.89
N SER A 526 22.22 -11.25 17.28
CA SER A 526 22.63 -12.40 16.48
C SER A 526 22.23 -12.32 15.00
N SER A 527 21.65 -11.20 14.53
CA SER A 527 21.23 -11.05 13.13
C SER A 527 21.83 -9.80 12.49
N TYR A 528 22.01 -9.84 11.17
CA TYR A 528 22.37 -8.65 10.40
C TYR A 528 21.27 -7.58 10.56
N PRO A 529 21.62 -6.30 10.74
CA PRO A 529 20.65 -5.22 10.83
C PRO A 529 19.98 -5.01 9.48
N LEU A 530 18.65 -5.01 9.48
CA LEU A 530 17.82 -4.73 8.31
C LEU A 530 17.40 -3.27 8.32
N GLU A 531 17.29 -2.67 7.14
CA GLU A 531 16.79 -1.31 6.98
C GLU A 531 15.26 -1.33 6.85
N TYR A 532 14.58 -0.72 7.82
CA TYR A 532 13.15 -0.53 7.89
C TYR A 532 12.83 0.90 7.44
N THR A 533 12.05 1.02 6.37
CA THR A 533 11.85 2.30 5.67
C THR A 533 10.38 2.60 5.44
N ASP A 534 9.92 3.69 6.02
CA ASP A 534 8.62 4.28 5.73
C ASP A 534 8.72 5.25 4.54
N THR A 535 7.59 5.49 3.90
CA THR A 535 7.48 6.34 2.71
C THR A 535 6.40 7.39 2.89
N LEU A 536 6.69 8.61 2.45
CA LEU A 536 5.73 9.69 2.32
C LEU A 536 5.48 9.98 0.84
N ARG A 537 4.20 9.98 0.46
CA ARG A 537 3.75 10.42 -0.85
C ARG A 537 2.77 11.59 -0.72
N VAL A 538 2.83 12.52 -1.67
CA VAL A 538 1.79 13.54 -1.84
C VAL A 538 1.13 13.32 -3.18
N TRP A 539 -0.19 13.20 -3.15
CA TRP A 539 -1.03 13.04 -4.33
C TRP A 539 -1.97 14.23 -4.49
N ALA A 540 -2.29 14.59 -5.73
CA ALA A 540 -3.33 15.55 -6.05
C ALA A 540 -4.53 14.88 -6.72
N SER A 541 -5.74 15.35 -6.38
CA SER A 541 -6.97 14.89 -7.00
C SER A 541 -7.79 16.06 -7.53
N PRO A 542 -7.82 16.27 -8.87
CA PRO A 542 -8.55 17.38 -9.48
C PRO A 542 -10.06 17.17 -9.51
N ASP A 543 -10.54 15.94 -9.34
CA ASP A 543 -11.95 15.55 -9.33
C ASP A 543 -12.51 15.36 -7.91
N GLY A 544 -11.78 15.82 -6.89
CA GLY A 544 -12.25 15.86 -5.52
C GLY A 544 -12.00 14.58 -4.73
N GLY A 545 -11.40 13.54 -5.32
CA GLY A 545 -10.95 12.33 -4.65
C GLY A 545 -10.98 11.07 -5.51
N GLY A 546 -11.36 11.19 -6.79
CA GLY A 546 -11.62 10.08 -7.74
C GLY A 546 -10.38 9.53 -8.42
N ARG A 547 -9.60 10.46 -8.97
CA ARG A 547 -8.29 10.20 -9.55
C ARG A 547 -7.23 10.87 -8.70
N TRP A 548 -6.16 10.14 -8.42
CA TRP A 548 -5.00 10.63 -7.69
C TRP A 548 -3.76 10.60 -8.60
N GLU A 549 -3.07 11.73 -8.66
CA GLU A 549 -1.84 11.94 -9.43
C GLU A 549 -0.69 12.16 -8.46
N LEU A 550 0.40 11.40 -8.60
CA LEU A 550 1.56 11.48 -7.71
C LEU A 550 2.31 12.78 -7.98
N LEU A 551 2.54 13.58 -6.94
CA LEU A 551 3.30 14.84 -7.01
C LEU A 551 4.67 14.76 -6.33
N TYR A 552 4.77 13.91 -5.31
CA TYR A 552 5.93 13.79 -4.45
C TYR A 552 6.00 12.37 -3.91
N GLU A 553 7.20 11.78 -3.90
CA GLU A 553 7.50 10.54 -3.22
C GLU A 553 8.92 10.61 -2.68
N LYS A 554 9.08 10.34 -1.38
CA LYS A 554 10.37 10.05 -0.76
C LYS A 554 10.16 8.97 0.31
N GLY A 555 11.08 8.03 0.42
CA GLY A 555 11.08 7.00 1.45
C GLY A 555 12.48 6.74 2.00
N GLY A 556 12.56 6.01 3.12
CA GLY A 556 13.84 5.58 3.70
C GLY A 556 14.84 6.72 3.87
N ARG A 557 16.07 6.53 3.40
CA ARG A 557 17.14 7.54 3.49
C ARG A 557 16.82 8.84 2.73
N ASP A 558 16.09 8.79 1.62
CA ASP A 558 15.72 9.98 0.83
C ASP A 558 14.69 10.86 1.56
N LEU A 559 13.82 10.22 2.36
CA LEU A 559 12.88 10.93 3.23
C LEU A 559 13.56 11.43 4.51
N SER A 560 14.61 10.75 4.96
CA SER A 560 15.24 11.04 6.25
C SER A 560 15.76 12.48 6.35
N THR A 561 15.58 13.07 7.52
CA THR A 561 16.18 14.33 7.96
C THR A 561 17.25 14.11 9.02
N TYR A 562 17.46 12.87 9.44
CA TYR A 562 18.48 12.51 10.41
C TYR A 562 19.88 12.53 9.77
N PRO A 563 20.90 13.16 10.39
CA PRO A 563 22.23 13.32 9.79
C PRO A 563 22.92 12.01 9.37
N GLY A 564 22.60 10.89 10.01
CA GLY A 564 23.13 9.56 9.66
C GLY A 564 22.30 8.80 8.61
N GLY A 565 21.24 9.39 8.06
CA GLY A 565 20.24 8.69 7.27
C GLY A 565 19.35 7.82 8.15
N CYS A 566 19.89 6.72 8.69
CA CYS A 566 19.14 5.83 9.58
C CYS A 566 19.66 5.87 11.02
N ILE A 567 18.77 5.53 11.95
CA ILE A 567 19.13 5.18 13.32
C ILE A 567 19.50 3.71 13.33
N THR A 568 20.77 3.40 13.55
CA THR A 568 21.25 2.01 13.65
C THR A 568 21.21 1.52 15.09
N ARG A 569 20.54 0.38 15.32
CA ARG A 569 20.44 -0.27 16.64
C ARG A 569 20.60 -1.78 16.53
N SER A 570 21.24 -2.38 17.54
CA SER A 570 21.33 -3.83 17.68
C SER A 570 20.83 -4.28 19.06
N GLY A 571 20.14 -5.41 19.11
CA GLY A 571 19.57 -5.96 20.33
C GLY A 571 18.27 -5.25 20.71
N SER A 572 18.27 -4.50 21.82
CA SER A 572 17.02 -3.89 22.33
C SER A 572 16.54 -2.72 21.47
N LEU A 573 15.24 -2.70 21.15
CA LEU A 573 14.56 -1.56 20.51
C LEU A 573 14.33 -0.38 21.47
N THR A 574 14.62 -0.54 22.77
CA THR A 574 14.51 0.53 23.76
C THR A 574 15.45 1.68 23.38
N GLY A 575 14.90 2.82 22.97
CA GLY A 575 15.67 4.00 22.51
C GLY A 575 16.02 4.02 21.02
N ALA A 576 15.39 3.17 20.21
CA ALA A 576 15.42 3.24 18.75
C ALA A 576 14.37 4.23 18.17
N THR A 577 13.39 4.64 18.99
CA THR A 577 12.34 5.57 18.55
C THR A 577 12.91 6.96 18.28
N TYR A 578 12.55 7.49 17.13
CA TYR A 578 12.92 8.81 16.66
C TYR A 578 11.93 9.87 17.15
N PHE A 579 12.49 10.95 17.69
CA PHE A 579 11.77 12.16 18.04
C PHE A 579 12.45 13.36 17.36
N PRO A 580 11.70 14.19 16.64
CA PRO A 580 12.26 15.33 15.94
C PRO A 580 12.71 16.40 16.93
N ASP A 581 13.85 17.02 16.64
CA ASP A 581 14.29 18.28 17.27
C ASP A 581 14.20 19.43 16.25
N ALA A 582 14.39 20.67 16.71
CA ALA A 582 14.26 21.87 15.87
C ALA A 582 15.19 21.89 14.63
N ALA A 583 16.35 21.24 14.68
CA ALA A 583 17.31 21.19 13.58
C ALA A 583 17.03 20.06 12.58
N LEU A 584 16.22 19.07 12.96
CA LEU A 584 15.94 17.88 12.16
C LEU A 584 14.71 18.00 11.26
N TRP A 585 14.34 19.23 10.88
CA TRP A 585 13.22 19.52 9.97
C TRP A 585 13.70 20.03 8.63
N ARG A 586 13.06 19.56 7.56
CA ARG A 586 13.25 20.04 6.19
C ARG A 586 11.91 20.52 5.63
N THR A 587 11.90 21.64 4.93
CA THR A 587 10.72 22.09 4.18
C THR A 587 10.86 21.63 2.74
N ASP A 588 9.90 20.82 2.28
CA ASP A 588 9.79 20.43 0.89
C ASP A 588 8.70 21.28 0.20
N THR A 589 8.87 21.51 -1.10
CA THR A 589 7.97 22.35 -1.92
C THR A 589 7.58 21.62 -3.19
N VAL A 590 6.30 21.70 -3.55
CA VAL A 590 5.70 21.06 -4.72
C VAL A 590 4.89 22.11 -5.49
N SER A 591 5.11 22.24 -6.80
CA SER A 591 4.30 23.13 -7.64
C SER A 591 2.92 22.52 -7.88
N LEU A 592 1.88 23.34 -7.81
CA LEU A 592 0.50 22.98 -8.13
C LEU A 592 -0.03 23.75 -9.35
N ASP A 593 0.85 24.38 -10.12
CA ASP A 593 0.46 25.20 -11.28
C ASP A 593 -0.34 24.44 -12.33
N ALA A 594 -0.09 23.13 -12.47
CA ALA A 594 -0.83 22.25 -13.36
C ALA A 594 -2.33 22.14 -13.02
N TYR A 595 -2.71 22.46 -11.78
CA TYR A 595 -4.09 22.39 -11.27
C TYR A 595 -4.79 23.75 -11.22
N ARG A 596 -4.21 24.78 -11.86
CA ARG A 596 -4.85 26.09 -11.95
C ARG A 596 -6.25 25.99 -12.56
N GLY A 597 -7.20 26.70 -11.97
CA GLY A 597 -8.59 26.72 -12.42
C GLY A 597 -9.43 25.56 -11.89
N VAL A 598 -8.81 24.56 -11.25
CA VAL A 598 -9.54 23.47 -10.59
C VAL A 598 -10.30 24.02 -9.38
N ARG A 599 -11.59 23.72 -9.32
CA ARG A 599 -12.43 23.97 -8.15
C ARG A 599 -12.60 22.67 -7.37
N GLY A 600 -11.96 22.59 -6.20
CA GLY A 600 -12.04 21.43 -5.32
C GLY A 600 -10.87 20.46 -5.38
N LEU A 601 -9.66 20.95 -5.69
CA LEU A 601 -8.45 20.12 -5.65
C LEU A 601 -8.25 19.58 -4.23
N ARG A 602 -8.04 18.27 -4.09
CA ARG A 602 -7.58 17.70 -2.82
C ARG A 602 -6.14 17.27 -2.91
N LEU A 603 -5.43 17.40 -1.78
CA LEU A 603 -4.10 16.85 -1.60
C LEU A 603 -4.18 15.72 -0.56
N ARG A 604 -3.50 14.62 -0.82
CA ARG A 604 -3.42 13.46 0.07
C ARG A 604 -1.98 13.22 0.45
N PHE A 605 -1.70 13.28 1.76
CA PHE A 605 -0.45 12.85 2.37
C PHE A 605 -0.62 11.38 2.75
N GLU A 606 -0.05 10.51 1.94
CA GLU A 606 -0.01 9.08 2.17
C GLU A 606 1.27 8.74 2.92
N GLY A 607 1.12 8.21 4.14
CA GLY A 607 2.22 7.54 4.83
C GLY A 607 2.07 6.04 4.62
N GLN A 608 3.13 5.41 4.11
CA GLN A 608 3.23 3.96 4.01
C GLN A 608 4.21 3.44 5.06
N THR A 609 3.78 2.48 5.87
CA THR A 609 4.60 1.92 6.92
C THR A 609 5.61 0.92 6.36
N GLY A 610 6.81 0.94 6.92
CA GLY A 610 7.85 -0.04 6.70
C GLY A 610 8.47 -0.53 8.00
N TRP A 611 7.74 -0.41 9.12
CA TRP A 611 8.23 -0.59 10.49
C TRP A 611 9.48 0.23 10.82
N GLY A 612 9.70 1.32 10.09
CA GLY A 612 10.82 2.20 10.30
C GLY A 612 10.59 3.05 11.54
N ASN A 613 10.56 4.36 11.38
CA ASN A 613 10.35 5.26 12.49
C ASN A 613 9.17 6.19 12.27
N ASN A 614 8.76 6.88 13.32
CA ASN A 614 7.60 7.77 13.21
C ASN A 614 7.86 8.87 12.16
N LEU A 615 6.85 9.13 11.34
CA LEU A 615 6.86 10.16 10.32
C LEU A 615 6.13 11.40 10.85
N TYR A 616 6.72 12.58 10.71
CA TYR A 616 6.18 13.83 11.24
C TYR A 616 6.02 14.89 10.13
N LEU A 617 4.88 15.59 10.15
CA LEU A 617 4.55 16.69 9.24
C LEU A 617 4.14 17.93 10.02
N ASP A 618 4.58 19.10 9.57
CA ASP A 618 4.23 20.39 10.15
C ASP A 618 4.28 21.52 9.13
N SER A 619 3.80 22.72 9.47
CA SER A 619 3.85 23.93 8.64
C SER A 619 3.34 23.71 7.21
N LEU A 620 2.18 23.05 7.08
CA LEU A 620 1.54 22.80 5.79
C LEU A 620 0.93 24.09 5.28
N VAL A 621 1.35 24.52 4.09
CA VAL A 621 0.87 25.73 3.44
C VAL A 621 0.60 25.47 1.97
N VAL A 622 -0.60 25.77 1.51
CA VAL A 622 -0.90 25.93 0.08
C VAL A 622 -1.14 27.40 -0.17
N ASP A 623 -0.25 28.05 -0.91
CA ASP A 623 -0.33 29.48 -1.18
C ASP A 623 0.07 29.85 -2.60
N THR A 624 -0.05 31.15 -2.88
CA THR A 624 0.21 31.73 -4.19
C THR A 624 1.42 32.66 -4.11
N LEU A 625 2.39 32.50 -4.99
CA LEU A 625 3.52 33.40 -5.17
C LEU A 625 3.33 34.20 -6.44
N ARG A 626 3.44 35.53 -6.37
CA ARG A 626 3.36 36.36 -7.59
C ARG A 626 4.65 36.24 -8.38
N ASP A 627 4.55 36.00 -9.68
CA ASP A 627 5.71 36.03 -10.56
C ASP A 627 6.19 37.48 -10.74
N THR A 628 7.30 37.82 -10.11
CA THR A 628 7.95 39.13 -10.27
C THR A 628 8.96 39.15 -11.42
N THR A 629 9.07 38.07 -12.22
CA THR A 629 10.00 38.01 -13.37
C THR A 629 9.45 38.69 -14.63
N ARG A 630 9.00 39.95 -14.51
CA ARG A 630 9.27 40.88 -15.60
C ARG A 630 10.72 41.31 -15.46
N SER A 631 11.59 40.74 -16.28
CA SER A 631 12.81 41.40 -16.72
C SER A 631 12.40 42.75 -17.31
N VAL A 632 12.45 43.81 -16.50
CA VAL A 632 12.41 45.16 -17.02
C VAL A 632 13.78 45.39 -17.66
N THR A 633 13.92 44.98 -18.91
CA THR A 633 14.94 45.50 -19.81
C THR A 633 14.62 46.97 -20.01
N GLY A 634 15.15 47.80 -19.12
CA GLY A 634 14.84 49.22 -19.04
C GLY A 634 14.97 49.72 -17.61
N LEU A 635 16.19 49.81 -17.08
CA LEU A 635 16.49 50.64 -15.92
C LEU A 635 16.24 52.10 -16.29
N SER A 636 14.98 52.51 -16.24
CA SER A 636 14.55 53.89 -16.29
C SER A 636 13.11 53.95 -15.79
N GLN A 637 12.96 53.98 -14.47
CA GLN A 637 11.98 54.82 -13.78
C GLN A 637 12.24 54.73 -12.27
N SER A 638 12.29 55.90 -11.63
CA SER A 638 12.53 56.10 -10.21
C SER A 638 11.70 55.14 -9.35
N ALA A 639 12.36 54.23 -8.64
CA ALA A 639 11.70 53.46 -7.60
C ALA A 639 11.05 54.43 -6.58
N PRO A 640 9.84 54.15 -6.07
CA PRO A 640 9.18 54.99 -5.05
C PRO A 640 9.88 54.90 -3.68
N PHE A 641 11.06 54.29 -3.62
CA PHE A 641 11.91 54.31 -2.45
C PHE A 641 13.40 54.33 -2.79
N SER A 642 14.19 54.89 -1.88
CA SER A 642 15.66 54.83 -1.92
C SER A 642 16.21 54.10 -0.70
N LEU A 643 17.31 53.38 -0.87
CA LEU A 643 18.04 52.68 0.20
C LEU A 643 19.38 53.36 0.47
N LYS A 644 19.66 53.60 1.75
CA LYS A 644 20.95 54.13 2.21
C LYS A 644 21.42 53.35 3.43
N GLY A 645 22.71 53.06 3.52
CA GLY A 645 23.29 52.35 4.65
C GLY A 645 24.55 53.01 5.18
N VAL A 646 24.77 52.88 6.49
CA VAL A 646 26.00 53.28 7.20
C VAL A 646 26.23 52.28 8.33
N ALA A 647 27.44 51.73 8.43
CA ALA A 647 27.95 50.98 9.59
C ALA A 647 26.94 50.05 10.30
N GLY A 648 26.39 49.06 9.57
CA GLY A 648 25.46 48.06 10.13
C GLY A 648 24.00 48.51 10.29
N GLN A 649 23.64 49.71 9.83
CA GLN A 649 22.26 50.20 9.77
C GLN A 649 21.82 50.44 8.33
N ALA A 650 20.53 50.20 8.05
CA ALA A 650 19.92 50.51 6.77
C ALA A 650 18.68 51.39 6.96
N CYS A 651 18.54 52.39 6.10
CA CYS A 651 17.36 53.24 6.01
C CYS A 651 16.70 53.06 4.66
N VAL A 652 15.37 53.08 4.66
CA VAL A 652 14.54 53.19 3.47
C VAL A 652 13.82 54.54 3.50
N GLU A 653 13.80 55.25 2.38
CA GLU A 653 13.04 56.48 2.21
C GLU A 653 11.93 56.23 1.20
N LEU A 654 10.68 56.40 1.60
CA LEU A 654 9.47 56.05 0.84
C LEU A 654 8.75 57.31 0.38
N SER A 655 8.35 57.39 -0.89
CA SER A 655 7.49 58.46 -1.40
C SER A 655 6.00 58.24 -1.10
N ARG A 656 5.60 57.01 -0.76
CA ARG A 656 4.24 56.60 -0.37
C ARG A 656 4.25 55.41 0.58
N ALA A 657 3.16 55.20 1.33
CA ALA A 657 3.02 54.06 2.23
C ALA A 657 2.91 52.73 1.47
N GLN A 658 3.65 51.71 1.89
CA GLN A 658 3.61 50.36 1.32
C GLN A 658 4.26 49.32 2.26
N GLY A 659 3.96 48.04 2.02
CA GLY A 659 4.66 46.93 2.64
C GLY A 659 6.01 46.67 1.97
N LEU A 660 7.02 46.42 2.79
CA LEU A 660 8.36 46.02 2.37
C LEU A 660 8.72 44.69 3.04
N SER A 661 9.23 43.76 2.25
CA SER A 661 9.95 42.60 2.76
C SER A 661 11.44 42.84 2.59
N TRP A 662 12.23 42.44 3.58
CA TRP A 662 13.68 42.52 3.48
C TRP A 662 14.33 41.23 3.95
N THR A 663 15.44 40.88 3.32
CA THR A 663 16.28 39.73 3.66
C THR A 663 17.73 40.16 3.69
N LEU A 664 18.45 39.77 4.74
CA LEU A 664 19.86 40.06 4.94
C LEU A 664 20.67 38.78 4.71
N TYR A 665 21.72 38.88 3.90
CA TYR A 665 22.63 37.78 3.60
C TYR A 665 24.05 38.09 4.05
N THR A 666 24.82 37.05 4.40
CA THR A 666 26.29 37.14 4.53
C THR A 666 26.95 37.30 3.15
N ALA A 667 28.24 37.63 3.13
CA ALA A 667 29.02 37.66 1.88
C ALA A 667 29.09 36.29 1.16
N THR A 668 28.83 35.18 1.86
CA THR A 668 28.77 33.83 1.29
C THR A 668 27.37 33.41 0.84
N GLY A 669 26.37 34.30 0.96
CA GLY A 669 25.00 34.06 0.51
C GLY A 669 24.09 33.37 1.53
N GLN A 670 24.55 33.17 2.78
CA GLN A 670 23.73 32.61 3.85
C GLN A 670 22.74 33.66 4.38
N GLU A 671 21.46 33.30 4.51
CA GLU A 671 20.46 34.19 5.12
C GLU A 671 20.72 34.38 6.61
N VAL A 672 20.77 35.64 7.05
CA VAL A 672 21.02 36.07 8.44
C VAL A 672 19.71 36.40 9.14
N ALA A 673 18.83 37.12 8.47
CA ALA A 673 17.51 37.49 8.98
C ALA A 673 16.60 37.95 7.83
N ARG A 674 15.30 37.82 8.04
CA ARG A 674 14.29 38.40 7.16
C ARG A 674 13.12 38.91 7.98
N ASP A 675 12.45 39.95 7.48
CA ASP A 675 11.23 40.45 8.08
C ASP A 675 10.34 41.14 7.02
N ARG A 676 9.09 41.42 7.39
CA ARG A 676 8.15 42.20 6.58
C ARG A 676 7.54 43.30 7.43
N ILE A 677 7.62 44.54 6.95
CA ILE A 677 7.17 45.72 7.66
C ILE A 677 6.28 46.58 6.76
N TRP A 678 5.24 47.18 7.33
CA TRP A 678 4.45 48.21 6.68
C TRP A 678 4.94 49.59 7.13
N LEU A 679 5.26 50.46 6.18
CA LEU A 679 5.83 51.77 6.47
C LEU A 679 5.03 52.87 5.74
N GLY A 680 4.92 54.03 6.40
CA GLY A 680 4.35 55.24 5.81
C GLY A 680 5.32 55.91 4.81
N PRO A 681 4.91 57.02 4.17
CA PRO A 681 5.85 57.88 3.45
C PRO A 681 6.85 58.52 4.42
N GLY A 682 8.09 58.72 3.97
CA GLY A 682 9.18 59.28 4.76
C GLY A 682 10.36 58.32 4.95
N ARG A 683 11.31 58.71 5.80
CA ARG A 683 12.53 57.95 6.07
C ARG A 683 12.36 57.07 7.30
N HIS A 684 12.63 55.78 7.14
CA HIS A 684 12.49 54.76 8.17
C HIS A 684 13.77 53.93 8.29
N ALA A 685 14.19 53.63 9.52
CA ALA A 685 15.24 52.65 9.77
C ALA A 685 14.67 51.24 9.69
N LEU A 686 15.38 50.32 9.03
CA LEU A 686 15.00 48.91 9.01
C LEU A 686 15.48 48.23 10.31
N PRO A 687 14.64 47.38 10.93
CA PRO A 687 14.97 46.73 12.20
C PRO A 687 15.93 45.56 11.98
N LEU A 688 17.18 45.86 11.62
CA LEU A 688 18.21 44.85 11.42
C LEU A 688 18.67 44.27 12.77
N PRO A 689 18.96 42.96 12.86
CA PRO A 689 19.52 42.38 14.06
C PRO A 689 20.94 42.90 14.34
N PRO A 690 21.47 42.75 15.57
CA PRO A 690 22.86 43.07 15.86
C PRO A 690 23.81 42.25 14.97
N LEU A 691 24.59 42.93 14.13
CA LEU A 691 25.51 42.27 13.18
C LEU A 691 26.90 42.07 13.79
N SER A 692 27.59 40.98 13.47
CA SER A 692 29.03 40.85 13.77
C SER A 692 29.86 41.67 12.78
N ALA A 693 31.18 41.79 13.01
CA ALA A 693 32.07 42.45 12.06
C ALA A 693 32.12 41.65 10.75
N GLY A 694 31.92 42.31 9.61
CA GLY A 694 31.81 41.64 8.31
C GLY A 694 31.07 42.42 7.24
N VAL A 695 30.91 41.81 6.06
CA VAL A 695 30.17 42.34 4.90
C VAL A 695 28.86 41.58 4.73
N TYR A 696 27.78 42.32 4.53
CA TYR A 696 26.42 41.79 4.36
C TYR A 696 25.75 42.40 3.13
N PHE A 697 24.78 41.67 2.58
CA PHE A 697 23.94 42.12 1.47
C PHE A 697 22.49 42.17 1.93
N LEU A 698 21.92 43.38 1.97
CA LEU A 698 20.51 43.59 2.27
C LEU A 698 19.74 43.68 0.96
N GLN A 699 18.71 42.85 0.82
CA GLN A 699 17.75 42.92 -0.26
C GLN A 699 16.42 43.39 0.29
N VAL A 700 15.81 44.39 -0.34
CA VAL A 700 14.47 44.87 -0.03
C VAL A 700 13.60 44.72 -1.26
N LEU A 701 12.39 44.21 -1.04
CA LEU A 701 11.36 44.03 -2.06
C LEU A 701 10.08 44.69 -1.56
N SER A 702 9.53 45.62 -2.33
CA SER A 702 8.21 46.18 -2.05
C SER A 702 7.10 45.26 -2.53
N ASP A 703 5.91 45.41 -1.92
CA ASP A 703 4.68 44.71 -2.34
C ASP A 703 4.30 45.02 -3.82
N GLU A 704 4.79 46.15 -4.35
CA GLU A 704 4.61 46.56 -5.75
C GLU A 704 5.64 45.93 -6.70
N GLY A 705 6.58 45.12 -6.19
CA GLY A 705 7.54 44.36 -6.99
C GLY A 705 8.85 45.10 -7.28
N TYR A 706 9.09 46.27 -6.68
CA TYR A 706 10.37 46.98 -6.82
C TYR A 706 11.42 46.36 -5.89
N ARG A 707 12.58 46.02 -6.45
CA ARG A 707 13.72 45.47 -5.72
C ARG A 707 14.86 46.48 -5.65
N ALA A 708 15.48 46.58 -4.49
CA ALA A 708 16.76 47.24 -4.34
C ALA A 708 17.67 46.44 -3.40
N SER A 709 18.96 46.52 -3.67
CA SER A 709 19.99 45.81 -2.90
C SER A 709 21.03 46.81 -2.40
N LEU A 710 21.50 46.60 -1.18
CA LEU A 710 22.46 47.46 -0.51
C LEU A 710 23.53 46.61 0.18
N ARG A 711 24.79 46.95 -0.07
CA ARG A 711 25.92 46.36 0.68
C ARG A 711 26.06 47.10 2.01
N LEU A 712 26.12 46.33 3.10
CA LEU A 712 26.40 46.81 4.45
C LEU A 712 27.75 46.27 4.92
N TRP A 713 28.43 47.03 5.76
CA TRP A 713 29.63 46.56 6.46
C TRP A 713 29.59 47.00 7.92
N ARG A 714 30.21 46.22 8.80
CA ARG A 714 30.46 46.57 10.19
C ARG A 714 31.93 46.33 10.49
N GLU A 715 32.61 47.36 10.99
CA GLU A 715 34.01 47.29 11.40
C GLU A 715 34.11 46.64 12.79
N GLY A 716 35.14 45.81 12.99
CA GLY A 716 35.48 45.28 14.32
C GLY A 716 36.17 46.33 15.19
N PRO A 717 36.35 46.09 16.50
CA PRO A 717 37.19 46.96 17.33
C PRO A 717 38.60 47.01 16.73
N ILE A 718 39.10 48.21 16.48
CA ILE A 718 40.50 48.45 16.11
C ILE A 718 41.35 47.98 17.29
N GLN A 719 42.13 46.92 17.10
CA GLN A 719 43.25 46.61 18.01
C GLN A 719 44.48 47.40 17.61
#